data_AF-A0A9K3M927-F1
#
_entry.id   AF-A0A9K3M927-F1
#
_cell.length_a   1.000
_cell.length_b   1.000
_cell.length_c   1.000
_cell.angle_alpha   90.00
_cell.angle_beta   90.00
_cell.angle_gamma   90.00
#
_symmetry.space_group_name_H-M   'P 1'
#
loop_
_entity.id
_entity.type
_entity.pdbx_description
1 polymer ?
#
loop_
_entity_poly.entity_id
_entity_poly.type
_entity_poly.pdbx_seq_one_letter_code
_entity_poly.pdbx_strand_id
1 'polypeptide(L)'
;MILSRKATSLLVLQAALFLGCSIPTADAFSLLAPQQSKLRSDKVILSRPTTLHAAARASGGRKSGQDDKISSSDAWEPTPCKPEEARLTVIQITDVYTLEHLASVKTLVEETRAKSDGSKVICMITGDFLSPYLLSSVDRGQGMMNALNAIPLDYITWGNHEADIPHKTTCKHVRSFVGKWLNSNMLDHDAMDAQEEFDIVEVCSPDGSNIRKVGLVAVLSNDPKLYEHFKGGAFGGATIDDPWETLTRLQKKLMGPDSEYKCDTIIPLQHLYVPDDHITCKTFDFPVILSGHDHHRVDEVVDGTRLLKPGMDAVYATVLEMIWPDKEAESNMPQVKARFVKTDDWMPDPVLYEQCERAYDVLEPLKKTELAKVPPVFEPLSSTNARGSVCTMGLYICSLLRSSLNLSRNLDQRVDTVLLMGGNIRGGQDYEVGSYFSLEGLEAEIKSDEVISVVDMPGWLLAEGISATHSGDPIPGWMQYDNGIFEDFTQSPPVLTQVAGKPIDHDKIYRVATKISDLTNGQSPPWTEYYKAHPELLPPKGNYVNIQAELMSYFAGNLWQRIWDSLGEKLDEDCDAEMYEKKKMEDPECESVCNAELRLETLDADGDGIISVEEIQDALSDLAGISVDPRELTLAEFVHEFADATGSGEVTVEDLEIFCRELGERYEREKIRQFLSNRSSAANNAGDSTNATVVAK
;
A
#
# COMPACT_ATOMS: atom_id res chain seq x y z
N MET A 1 23.94 7.03 -37.07
CA MET A 1 24.74 7.94 -37.92
C MET A 1 25.30 9.02 -36.99
N ILE A 2 26.64 9.18 -36.88
CA ILE A 2 27.33 10.02 -35.84
C ILE A 2 27.05 9.52 -34.40
N LEU A 3 27.94 8.88 -33.61
CA LEU A 3 29.39 8.62 -33.62
C LEU A 3 30.28 9.67 -32.88
N SER A 4 30.45 9.44 -31.56
CA SER A 4 31.62 9.74 -30.69
C SER A 4 32.11 11.18 -30.45
N ARG A 5 32.39 11.48 -29.17
CA ARG A 5 33.71 11.94 -28.69
C ARG A 5 33.91 11.77 -27.17
N LYS A 6 35.09 11.28 -26.76
CA LYS A 6 35.62 11.28 -25.38
C LYS A 6 36.77 12.30 -25.25
N ALA A 7 36.99 12.81 -24.03
CA ALA A 7 38.17 13.56 -23.56
C ALA A 7 38.41 14.94 -24.23
N THR A 8 38.84 15.99 -23.52
CA THR A 8 40.18 16.11 -22.91
C THR A 8 40.23 17.27 -21.90
N SER A 9 40.91 17.06 -20.77
CA SER A 9 41.62 18.12 -20.01
C SER A 9 42.59 17.47 -19.02
N LEU A 10 43.88 17.77 -19.14
CA LEU A 10 44.94 17.20 -18.29
C LEU A 10 46.19 18.10 -18.33
N LEU A 11 46.58 18.65 -17.17
CA LEU A 11 47.87 19.29 -16.78
C LEU A 11 47.66 19.82 -15.34
N VAL A 12 48.60 19.86 -14.39
CA VAL A 12 50.08 19.78 -14.43
C VAL A 12 50.64 18.84 -13.34
N LEU A 13 51.85 18.32 -13.63
CA LEU A 13 52.83 17.53 -12.86
C LEU A 13 53.17 18.03 -11.42
N GLN A 14 53.96 17.38 -10.54
CA GLN A 14 54.49 16.00 -10.30
C GLN A 14 55.92 16.05 -9.66
N ALA A 15 56.11 15.57 -8.42
CA ALA A 15 57.39 15.13 -7.78
C ALA A 15 57.07 14.61 -6.35
N ALA A 16 57.47 13.43 -5.82
CA ALA A 16 58.80 12.78 -5.67
C ALA A 16 59.67 13.40 -4.54
N LEU A 17 60.31 12.67 -3.61
CA LEU A 17 60.32 11.24 -3.23
C LEU A 17 61.09 11.04 -1.88
N PHE A 18 60.99 9.84 -1.26
CA PHE A 18 61.84 9.29 -0.17
C PHE A 18 61.77 9.84 1.28
N LEU A 19 62.23 8.97 2.21
CA LEU A 19 62.35 9.11 3.68
C LEU A 19 61.01 9.17 4.46
N GLY A 20 60.74 8.35 5.49
CA GLY A 20 61.47 7.20 6.03
C GLY A 20 62.07 7.40 7.42
N CYS A 21 61.24 7.61 8.45
CA CYS A 21 61.60 7.38 9.85
C CYS A 21 60.35 7.21 10.74
N SER A 22 60.51 6.58 11.90
CA SER A 22 59.45 6.34 12.91
C SER A 22 59.67 7.20 14.15
N ILE A 23 58.60 7.51 14.91
CA ILE A 23 58.51 7.47 16.40
C ILE A 23 57.19 8.15 16.87
N PRO A 24 56.48 7.61 17.89
CA PRO A 24 55.26 8.19 18.44
C PRO A 24 55.47 8.94 19.77
N THR A 25 54.52 9.81 20.14
CA THR A 25 54.26 10.25 21.53
C THR A 25 52.76 10.51 21.71
N ALA A 26 52.24 10.26 22.92
CA ALA A 26 50.85 10.50 23.32
C ALA A 26 50.73 11.74 24.24
N ASP A 27 49.50 11.99 24.72
CA ASP A 27 49.11 12.96 25.75
C ASP A 27 49.22 14.46 25.33
N ALA A 28 48.40 15.39 25.83
CA ALA A 28 47.69 15.39 27.11
C ALA A 28 46.41 16.28 27.14
N PHE A 29 45.87 16.45 28.36
CA PHE A 29 44.85 17.41 28.82
C PHE A 29 43.36 17.09 28.63
N SER A 30 42.79 16.51 29.70
CA SER A 30 41.42 16.80 30.17
C SER A 30 41.24 18.26 30.59
N LEU A 31 39.99 18.74 30.70
CA LEU A 31 39.50 19.54 31.85
C LEU A 31 37.96 19.79 31.82
N LEU A 32 37.37 19.89 33.03
CA LEU A 32 36.10 20.57 33.40
C LEU A 32 34.73 20.01 32.94
N ALA A 33 34.10 19.25 33.84
CA ALA A 33 32.71 19.47 34.29
C ALA A 33 32.77 20.29 35.63
N PRO A 34 31.70 20.87 36.24
CA PRO A 34 30.32 20.36 36.46
C PRO A 34 29.22 21.46 36.25
N GLN A 35 27.95 21.49 36.74
CA GLN A 35 27.22 20.82 37.83
C GLN A 35 25.69 20.62 37.58
N GLN A 36 25.20 19.47 38.05
CA GLN A 36 23.93 19.22 38.79
C GLN A 36 22.68 20.12 38.62
N SER A 37 21.55 19.50 38.23
CA SER A 37 20.37 19.28 39.10
C SER A 37 19.55 18.11 38.50
N LYS A 38 19.20 17.01 39.19
CA LYS A 38 18.38 16.79 40.41
C LYS A 38 16.89 17.16 40.27
N LEU A 39 16.11 16.21 39.80
CA LEU A 39 14.76 15.89 40.29
C LEU A 39 14.60 14.36 40.38
N ARG A 40 13.60 13.86 41.11
CA ARG A 40 13.50 12.46 41.53
C ARG A 40 12.05 11.98 41.56
N SER A 41 11.75 10.88 40.88
CA SER A 41 10.59 10.01 41.15
C SER A 41 10.84 8.60 40.62
N ASP A 42 11.22 7.73 41.54
CA ASP A 42 10.94 6.29 41.64
C ASP A 42 10.63 5.49 40.35
N LYS A 43 11.60 4.66 39.92
CA LYS A 43 11.34 3.47 39.08
C LYS A 43 11.51 2.19 39.89
N VAL A 44 10.65 1.21 39.61
CA VAL A 44 10.68 -0.14 40.20
C VAL A 44 11.95 -0.88 39.80
N ILE A 45 12.50 -1.67 40.72
CA ILE A 45 13.73 -2.45 40.52
C ILE A 45 13.39 -3.77 39.81
N LEU A 46 13.90 -3.95 38.60
CA LEU A 46 14.14 -5.27 38.00
C LEU A 46 15.65 -5.52 37.95
N SER A 47 16.07 -6.66 38.50
CA SER A 47 17.49 -7.01 38.69
C SER A 47 18.13 -7.55 37.41
N ARG A 48 19.14 -6.86 36.90
CA ARG A 48 20.03 -7.40 35.85
C ARG A 48 20.85 -8.58 36.38
N PRO A 49 20.91 -9.73 35.67
CA PRO A 49 21.97 -10.71 35.85
C PRO A 49 23.34 -10.11 35.49
N THR A 50 24.39 -10.55 36.16
CA THR A 50 25.76 -10.05 35.96
C THR A 50 26.45 -10.66 34.74
N THR A 51 27.08 -9.80 33.94
CA THR A 51 28.23 -10.05 33.05
C THR A 51 28.75 -11.49 32.97
N LEU A 52 28.36 -12.22 31.92
CA LEU A 52 29.14 -13.33 31.38
C LEU A 52 30.22 -12.79 30.42
N HIS A 53 31.32 -13.52 30.26
CA HIS A 53 32.48 -13.03 29.50
C HIS A 53 32.20 -12.92 28.00
N ALA A 54 32.64 -11.81 27.40
CA ALA A 54 32.77 -11.68 25.96
C ALA A 54 33.95 -12.54 25.46
N ALA A 55 33.68 -13.84 25.24
CA ALA A 55 34.50 -14.64 24.35
C ALA A 55 34.40 -14.03 22.94
N ALA A 56 35.53 -13.84 22.25
CA ALA A 56 35.52 -13.34 20.89
C ALA A 56 34.82 -14.37 19.98
N ARG A 57 33.63 -14.04 19.47
CA ARG A 57 32.91 -14.88 18.50
C ARG A 57 33.77 -15.02 17.25
N ALA A 58 34.13 -16.26 16.90
CA ALA A 58 34.81 -16.58 15.65
C ALA A 58 33.78 -16.63 14.51
N SER A 59 33.28 -15.46 14.10
CA SER A 59 32.33 -15.36 13.00
C SER A 59 32.97 -15.76 11.68
N GLY A 60 32.35 -16.69 10.95
CA GLY A 60 32.59 -16.86 9.51
C GLY A 60 32.11 -15.65 8.70
N GLY A 61 31.19 -14.86 9.28
CA GLY A 61 30.79 -13.54 8.79
C GLY A 61 31.90 -12.49 8.91
N ARG A 62 31.79 -11.45 8.07
CA ARG A 62 32.77 -10.37 7.89
C ARG A 62 33.21 -9.71 9.20
N LYS A 63 34.45 -9.22 9.23
CA LYS A 63 34.87 -8.23 10.25
C LYS A 63 34.10 -6.92 10.03
N SER A 64 33.58 -6.35 11.11
CA SER A 64 32.90 -5.05 11.11
C SER A 64 33.79 -3.94 10.52
N GLY A 65 33.27 -3.16 9.57
CA GLY A 65 33.94 -1.97 9.02
C GLY A 65 34.61 -2.15 7.65
N GLN A 66 34.02 -2.93 6.75
CA GLN A 66 34.21 -2.73 5.31
C GLN A 66 32.87 -2.41 4.65
N ASP A 67 32.85 -1.38 3.81
CA ASP A 67 31.65 -1.00 3.04
C ASP A 67 31.30 -2.11 2.04
N ASP A 68 30.05 -2.54 2.04
CA ASP A 68 29.56 -3.48 1.03
C ASP A 68 29.31 -2.75 -0.30
N LYS A 69 30.00 -3.21 -1.34
CA LYS A 69 29.59 -2.90 -2.70
C LYS A 69 28.44 -3.83 -3.07
N ILE A 70 27.22 -3.30 -2.98
CA ILE A 70 26.04 -3.87 -3.62
C ILE A 70 26.42 -4.22 -5.07
N SER A 71 26.23 -5.49 -5.45
CA SER A 71 26.68 -5.98 -6.75
C SER A 71 25.71 -5.51 -7.84
N SER A 72 25.98 -4.33 -8.42
CA SER A 72 25.22 -3.73 -9.53
C SER A 72 25.48 -4.47 -10.86
N SER A 73 25.11 -5.76 -10.89
CA SER A 73 25.27 -6.68 -12.00
C SER A 73 24.01 -7.54 -12.06
N ASP A 74 23.06 -7.10 -12.90
CA ASP A 74 21.69 -7.62 -12.92
C ASP A 74 21.65 -9.09 -13.38
N ALA A 75 22.55 -9.46 -14.30
CA ALA A 75 22.75 -10.84 -14.72
C ALA A 75 23.31 -11.72 -13.58
N TRP A 76 22.49 -12.69 -13.14
CA TRP A 76 22.94 -13.86 -12.38
C TRP A 76 22.81 -15.13 -13.22
N GLU A 77 23.82 -15.98 -13.13
CA GLU A 77 23.75 -17.37 -13.58
C GLU A 77 24.17 -18.29 -12.42
N PRO A 78 23.49 -19.44 -12.23
CA PRO A 78 23.99 -20.50 -11.37
C PRO A 78 25.41 -20.92 -11.75
N THR A 79 26.26 -21.12 -10.75
CA THR A 79 27.63 -21.63 -10.96
C THR A 79 27.74 -23.05 -10.42
N PRO A 80 28.34 -24.01 -11.15
CA PRO A 80 28.48 -25.38 -10.69
C PRO A 80 29.14 -25.47 -9.30
N CYS A 81 28.68 -26.43 -8.49
CA CYS A 81 29.31 -26.72 -7.20
C CYS A 81 30.65 -27.44 -7.39
N LYS A 82 31.58 -27.27 -6.46
CA LYS A 82 32.75 -28.16 -6.38
C LYS A 82 32.33 -29.53 -5.82
N PRO A 83 33.08 -30.61 -6.07
CA PRO A 83 32.77 -31.93 -5.54
C PRO A 83 32.56 -31.96 -4.02
N GLU A 84 33.37 -31.24 -3.26
CA GLU A 84 33.39 -31.18 -1.79
C GLU A 84 32.40 -30.14 -1.18
N GLU A 85 31.81 -29.30 -2.02
CA GLU A 85 31.03 -28.13 -1.60
C GLU A 85 29.55 -28.50 -1.45
N ALA A 86 29.00 -28.37 -0.24
CA ALA A 86 27.57 -28.46 -0.03
C ALA A 86 26.95 -27.05 -0.21
N ARG A 87 26.02 -26.91 -1.16
CA ARG A 87 25.34 -25.63 -1.44
C ARG A 87 23.82 -25.77 -1.38
N LEU A 88 23.20 -24.85 -0.64
CA LEU A 88 21.75 -24.59 -0.67
C LEU A 88 21.52 -23.29 -1.44
N THR A 89 20.69 -23.33 -2.48
CA THR A 89 20.20 -22.15 -3.19
C THR A 89 18.73 -21.94 -2.84
N VAL A 90 18.37 -20.73 -2.42
CA VAL A 90 17.01 -20.35 -2.04
C VAL A 90 16.54 -19.22 -2.96
N ILE A 91 15.34 -19.38 -3.53
CA ILE A 91 14.60 -18.34 -4.24
C ILE A 91 13.45 -17.90 -3.33
N GLN A 92 13.42 -16.64 -2.90
CA GLN A 92 12.37 -16.12 -2.03
C GLN A 92 11.70 -14.88 -2.65
N ILE A 93 10.37 -14.92 -2.66
CA ILE A 93 9.45 -13.80 -2.96
C ILE A 93 8.58 -13.53 -1.72
N THR A 94 7.85 -12.43 -1.69
CA THR A 94 7.00 -12.05 -0.54
C THR A 94 5.98 -11.01 -0.97
N ASP A 95 4.91 -10.84 -0.17
CA ASP A 95 3.98 -9.71 -0.26
C ASP A 95 3.40 -9.55 -1.68
N VAL A 96 2.76 -10.61 -2.21
CA VAL A 96 2.41 -10.76 -3.63
C VAL A 96 0.91 -10.61 -3.86
N TYR A 97 0.51 -9.49 -4.45
CA TYR A 97 -0.89 -9.09 -4.65
C TYR A 97 -1.28 -9.03 -6.13
N THR A 98 -0.33 -9.14 -7.05
CA THR A 98 -0.55 -9.35 -8.48
C THR A 98 -0.22 -10.78 -8.94
N LEU A 99 -0.83 -11.23 -10.05
CA LEU A 99 -0.44 -12.45 -10.76
C LEU A 99 0.62 -12.21 -11.85
N GLU A 100 0.90 -10.95 -12.19
CA GLU A 100 1.69 -10.53 -13.36
C GLU A 100 3.05 -11.25 -13.45
N HIS A 101 3.88 -11.15 -12.41
CA HIS A 101 5.23 -11.70 -12.41
C HIS A 101 5.29 -13.21 -12.12
N LEU A 102 4.19 -13.87 -11.75
CA LEU A 102 4.18 -15.28 -11.33
C LEU A 102 4.59 -16.24 -12.45
N ALA A 103 4.24 -15.93 -13.71
CA ALA A 103 4.68 -16.70 -14.86
C ALA A 103 6.21 -16.61 -15.08
N SER A 104 6.82 -15.46 -14.80
CA SER A 104 8.28 -15.23 -14.86
C SER A 104 9.00 -15.91 -13.67
N VAL A 105 8.41 -15.85 -12.47
CA VAL A 105 8.88 -16.60 -11.28
C VAL A 105 8.96 -18.10 -11.55
N LYS A 106 7.95 -18.69 -12.20
CA LYS A 106 7.98 -20.12 -12.55
C LYS A 106 9.23 -20.45 -13.39
N THR A 107 9.49 -19.70 -14.46
CA THR A 107 10.66 -19.90 -15.32
C THR A 107 11.97 -19.70 -14.55
N LEU A 108 12.07 -18.67 -13.69
CA LEU A 108 13.22 -18.45 -12.80
C LEU A 108 13.51 -19.68 -11.93
N VAL A 109 12.49 -20.28 -11.32
CA VAL A 109 12.66 -21.45 -10.43
C VAL A 109 13.01 -22.71 -11.24
N GLU A 110 12.32 -22.97 -12.36
CA GLU A 110 12.59 -24.13 -13.22
C GLU A 110 13.98 -24.07 -13.86
N GLU A 111 14.38 -22.92 -14.41
CA GLU A 111 15.73 -22.74 -14.96
C GLU A 111 16.80 -22.82 -13.87
N THR A 112 16.57 -22.24 -12.69
CA THR A 112 17.55 -22.32 -11.59
C THR A 112 17.75 -23.77 -11.17
N ARG A 113 16.66 -24.54 -11.03
CA ARG A 113 16.72 -25.99 -10.73
C ARG A 113 17.45 -26.78 -11.82
N ALA A 114 17.27 -26.43 -13.09
CA ALA A 114 17.93 -27.09 -14.22
C ALA A 114 19.42 -26.72 -14.38
N LYS A 115 19.83 -25.50 -13.97
CA LYS A 115 21.18 -24.96 -14.16
C LYS A 115 22.10 -25.13 -12.93
N SER A 116 21.56 -25.33 -11.73
CA SER A 116 22.32 -25.38 -10.46
C SER A 116 22.90 -26.76 -10.13
N ASP A 117 23.71 -27.33 -11.02
CA ASP A 117 24.29 -28.67 -10.82
C ASP A 117 25.11 -28.76 -9.51
N GLY A 118 24.87 -29.85 -8.78
CA GLY A 118 25.41 -30.09 -7.43
C GLY A 118 24.79 -29.29 -6.28
N SER A 119 23.85 -28.37 -6.52
CA SER A 119 23.20 -27.57 -5.47
C SER A 119 21.80 -28.10 -5.13
N LYS A 120 21.42 -28.04 -3.86
CA LYS A 120 20.02 -28.19 -3.45
C LYS A 120 19.32 -26.85 -3.66
N VAL A 121 18.42 -26.77 -4.64
CA VAL A 121 17.56 -25.59 -4.85
C VAL A 121 16.23 -25.76 -4.10
N ILE A 122 15.76 -24.68 -3.47
CA ILE A 122 14.39 -24.54 -2.95
C ILE A 122 13.79 -23.16 -3.31
N CYS A 123 12.46 -23.05 -3.37
CA CYS A 123 11.73 -21.80 -3.58
C CYS A 123 10.61 -21.60 -2.55
N MET A 124 10.35 -20.34 -2.16
CA MET A 124 9.39 -20.00 -1.10
C MET A 124 8.74 -18.61 -1.23
N ILE A 125 7.57 -18.45 -0.60
CA ILE A 125 6.96 -17.14 -0.29
C ILE A 125 6.89 -16.91 1.22
N THR A 126 7.22 -15.69 1.69
CA THR A 126 7.22 -15.33 3.12
C THR A 126 5.96 -14.56 3.56
N GLY A 127 4.78 -15.06 3.17
CA GLY A 127 3.48 -14.54 3.59
C GLY A 127 2.93 -13.39 2.72
N ASP A 128 1.70 -12.99 3.06
CA ASP A 128 0.86 -11.97 2.42
C ASP A 128 0.72 -12.16 0.91
N PHE A 129 -0.25 -12.99 0.51
CA PHE A 129 -0.62 -13.23 -0.88
C PHE A 129 -2.11 -13.48 -1.10
N LEU A 130 -2.86 -13.91 -0.08
CA LEU A 130 -4.32 -14.10 -0.19
C LEU A 130 -5.12 -12.80 -0.11
N SER A 131 -4.50 -11.67 0.22
CA SER A 131 -5.07 -10.31 0.27
C SER A 131 -3.89 -9.32 0.32
N PRO A 132 -4.02 -8.08 -0.21
CA PRO A 132 -5.13 -7.56 -1.01
C PRO A 132 -4.99 -7.84 -2.51
N TYR A 133 -4.71 -9.08 -2.90
CA TYR A 133 -4.89 -9.51 -4.28
C TYR A 133 -6.28 -9.09 -4.78
N LEU A 134 -6.36 -8.39 -5.91
CA LEU A 134 -7.55 -7.65 -6.34
C LEU A 134 -8.82 -8.51 -6.41
N LEU A 135 -8.71 -9.77 -6.83
CA LEU A 135 -9.83 -10.71 -6.90
C LEU A 135 -10.21 -11.37 -5.56
N SER A 136 -9.55 -11.03 -4.45
CA SER A 136 -9.81 -11.62 -3.13
C SER A 136 -11.21 -11.33 -2.58
N SER A 137 -11.83 -10.23 -3.01
CA SER A 137 -13.25 -9.91 -2.77
C SER A 137 -14.17 -10.94 -3.45
N VAL A 138 -13.89 -11.24 -4.71
CA VAL A 138 -14.68 -12.07 -5.63
C VAL A 138 -14.45 -13.57 -5.41
N ASP A 139 -13.20 -14.02 -5.57
CA ASP A 139 -12.81 -15.44 -5.62
C ASP A 139 -12.19 -15.96 -4.33
N ARG A 140 -11.83 -15.05 -3.40
CA ARG A 140 -11.23 -15.32 -2.08
C ARG A 140 -9.84 -15.96 -2.16
N GLY A 141 -9.03 -15.52 -3.12
CA GLY A 141 -7.65 -15.95 -3.36
C GLY A 141 -7.52 -17.22 -4.19
N GLN A 142 -8.57 -17.64 -4.91
CA GLN A 142 -8.57 -18.91 -5.63
C GLN A 142 -7.67 -18.89 -6.88
N GLY A 143 -7.65 -17.79 -7.63
CA GLY A 143 -6.76 -17.55 -8.77
C GLY A 143 -5.30 -17.49 -8.34
N MET A 144 -5.01 -16.74 -7.28
CA MET A 144 -3.69 -16.72 -6.63
C MET A 144 -3.22 -18.13 -6.23
N MET A 145 -4.06 -18.90 -5.49
CA MET A 145 -3.70 -20.27 -5.11
C MET A 145 -3.55 -21.22 -6.30
N ASN A 146 -4.28 -21.00 -7.41
CA ASN A 146 -4.08 -21.78 -8.64
C ASN A 146 -2.72 -21.46 -9.27
N ALA A 147 -2.35 -20.18 -9.36
CA ALA A 147 -1.08 -19.73 -9.92
C ALA A 147 0.12 -20.16 -9.07
N LEU A 148 0.05 -20.01 -7.74
CA LEU A 148 1.11 -20.47 -6.81
C LEU A 148 1.30 -21.99 -6.84
N ASN A 149 0.23 -22.77 -7.05
CA ASN A 149 0.32 -24.23 -7.24
C ASN A 149 0.86 -24.65 -8.63
N ALA A 150 0.88 -23.75 -9.60
CA ALA A 150 1.48 -23.99 -10.92
C ALA A 150 2.99 -23.67 -10.96
N ILE A 151 3.48 -22.89 -9.99
CA ILE A 151 4.91 -22.69 -9.72
C ILE A 151 5.42 -23.92 -8.94
N PRO A 152 6.64 -24.43 -9.21
CA PRO A 152 7.27 -25.48 -8.39
C PRO A 152 7.81 -24.93 -7.05
N LEU A 153 6.89 -24.42 -6.24
CA LEU A 153 7.10 -23.76 -4.94
C LEU A 153 7.18 -24.80 -3.82
N ASP A 154 8.25 -24.80 -3.01
CA ASP A 154 8.45 -25.81 -1.97
C ASP A 154 7.80 -25.42 -0.64
N TYR A 155 7.87 -24.14 -0.26
CA TYR A 155 7.44 -23.64 1.04
C TYR A 155 6.62 -22.36 0.95
N ILE A 156 5.56 -22.25 1.74
CA ILE A 156 4.85 -20.99 1.98
C ILE A 156 4.65 -20.77 3.48
N THR A 157 4.64 -19.51 3.92
CA THR A 157 4.39 -19.12 5.31
C THR A 157 3.15 -18.23 5.42
N TRP A 158 2.68 -18.01 6.65
CA TRP A 158 1.69 -16.97 6.92
C TRP A 158 2.29 -15.57 6.86
N GLY A 159 1.55 -14.62 6.29
CA GLY A 159 1.54 -13.22 6.71
C GLY A 159 0.19 -12.87 7.36
N ASN A 160 -0.02 -11.59 7.69
CA ASN A 160 -1.25 -11.09 8.34
C ASN A 160 -2.47 -11.04 7.40
N HIS A 161 -2.29 -10.72 6.12
CA HIS A 161 -3.40 -10.51 5.19
C HIS A 161 -4.11 -11.83 4.80
N GLU A 162 -3.48 -12.99 5.03
CA GLU A 162 -4.17 -14.29 5.01
C GLU A 162 -5.37 -14.38 5.97
N ALA A 163 -5.46 -13.51 6.99
CA ALA A 163 -6.60 -13.41 7.90
C ALA A 163 -7.78 -12.58 7.35
N ASP A 164 -7.58 -11.71 6.34
CA ASP A 164 -8.68 -10.97 5.67
C ASP A 164 -9.66 -11.95 4.99
N ILE A 165 -9.13 -13.05 4.45
CA ILE A 165 -9.94 -14.10 3.82
C ILE A 165 -10.78 -14.82 4.89
N PRO A 166 -12.08 -15.07 4.66
CA PRO A 166 -12.92 -15.81 5.59
C PRO A 166 -12.30 -17.17 5.93
N HIS A 167 -11.83 -17.33 7.17
CA HIS A 167 -10.90 -18.38 7.63
C HIS A 167 -11.23 -19.82 7.20
N LYS A 168 -12.51 -20.18 7.04
CA LYS A 168 -12.94 -21.49 6.49
C LYS A 168 -12.48 -21.73 5.03
N THR A 169 -12.24 -20.67 4.27
CA THR A 169 -11.67 -20.68 2.92
C THR A 169 -10.15 -20.78 2.99
N THR A 170 -9.50 -19.98 3.84
CA THR A 170 -8.07 -20.09 4.15
C THR A 170 -7.69 -21.53 4.55
N CYS A 171 -8.50 -22.16 5.40
CA CYS A 171 -8.37 -23.55 5.81
C CYS A 171 -8.63 -24.61 4.70
N LYS A 172 -9.17 -24.21 3.54
CA LYS A 172 -9.15 -25.05 2.33
C LYS A 172 -7.88 -24.82 1.52
N HIS A 173 -7.49 -23.54 1.34
CA HIS A 173 -6.29 -23.15 0.60
C HIS A 173 -5.06 -23.85 1.16
N VAL A 174 -4.87 -23.82 2.49
CA VAL A 174 -3.85 -24.59 3.22
C VAL A 174 -3.86 -26.07 2.85
N ARG A 175 -5.04 -26.72 2.90
CA ARG A 175 -5.22 -28.15 2.59
C ARG A 175 -5.18 -28.48 1.08
N SER A 176 -5.01 -27.47 0.23
CA SER A 176 -4.97 -27.61 -1.24
C SER A 176 -3.64 -27.16 -1.85
N PHE A 177 -2.73 -26.61 -1.04
CA PHE A 177 -1.38 -26.28 -1.49
C PHE A 177 -0.57 -27.56 -1.74
N VAL A 178 0.21 -27.58 -2.82
CA VAL A 178 0.97 -28.76 -3.28
C VAL A 178 2.34 -28.86 -2.61
N GLY A 179 2.92 -27.73 -2.18
CA GLY A 179 4.14 -27.69 -1.35
C GLY A 179 3.84 -27.78 0.15
N LYS A 180 4.78 -27.33 0.98
CA LYS A 180 4.66 -27.30 2.44
C LYS A 180 4.23 -25.92 2.95
N TRP A 181 3.20 -25.87 3.80
CA TRP A 181 2.87 -24.66 4.55
C TRP A 181 3.54 -24.72 5.93
N LEU A 182 4.47 -23.80 6.20
CA LEU A 182 5.21 -23.75 7.46
C LEU A 182 4.57 -22.77 8.45
N ASN A 183 4.45 -23.20 9.70
CA ASN A 183 3.82 -22.43 10.77
C ASN A 183 4.41 -22.83 12.14
N SER A 184 5.26 -21.98 12.71
CA SER A 184 5.97 -22.27 13.95
C SER A 184 5.34 -21.66 15.21
N ASN A 185 4.57 -20.58 15.08
CA ASN A 185 3.99 -19.82 16.21
C ASN A 185 2.46 -19.70 16.22
N MET A 186 1.71 -20.46 15.41
CA MET A 186 0.24 -20.49 15.44
C MET A 186 -0.27 -21.95 15.43
N LEU A 187 0.15 -22.72 16.43
CA LEU A 187 0.07 -24.19 16.42
C LEU A 187 -1.31 -24.79 16.76
N ASP A 188 -2.27 -23.96 17.17
CA ASP A 188 -3.67 -24.32 17.41
C ASP A 188 -4.60 -24.03 16.21
N HIS A 189 -4.04 -23.59 15.07
CA HIS A 189 -4.79 -23.25 13.86
C HIS A 189 -5.63 -24.43 13.31
N ASP A 190 -6.86 -24.13 12.89
CA ASP A 190 -7.90 -25.07 12.42
C ASP A 190 -7.55 -25.86 11.12
N ALA A 191 -6.34 -25.66 10.59
CA ALA A 191 -5.75 -26.40 9.47
C ALA A 191 -4.31 -26.89 9.74
N MET A 192 -3.89 -27.04 11.00
CA MET A 192 -2.53 -27.51 11.35
C MET A 192 -2.29 -28.97 10.93
N ASP A 193 -3.34 -29.73 10.60
CA ASP A 193 -3.27 -31.07 9.98
C ASP A 193 -2.66 -31.08 8.56
N ALA A 194 -2.51 -29.92 7.92
CA ALA A 194 -1.85 -29.75 6.62
C ALA A 194 -0.73 -28.69 6.66
N GLN A 195 -0.13 -28.49 7.83
CA GLN A 195 1.02 -27.60 8.05
C GLN A 195 2.14 -28.31 8.79
N GLU A 196 3.36 -27.81 8.69
CA GLU A 196 4.52 -28.30 9.45
C GLU A 196 5.03 -27.21 10.41
N GLU A 197 5.37 -27.59 11.64
CA GLU A 197 5.93 -26.68 12.64
C GLU A 197 7.28 -26.09 12.19
N PHE A 198 8.06 -26.89 11.46
CA PHE A 198 9.36 -26.60 10.87
C PHE A 198 9.64 -27.69 9.83
N ASP A 199 10.56 -27.44 8.91
CA ASP A 199 11.14 -28.50 8.06
C ASP A 199 12.67 -28.53 8.18
N ILE A 200 13.31 -29.59 7.68
CA ILE A 200 14.77 -29.73 7.65
C ILE A 200 15.22 -30.10 6.25
N VAL A 201 15.90 -29.16 5.59
CA VAL A 201 16.55 -29.38 4.30
C VAL A 201 17.91 -30.00 4.54
N GLU A 202 18.08 -31.26 4.14
CA GLU A 202 19.40 -31.89 4.05
C GLU A 202 20.08 -31.50 2.73
N VAL A 203 21.33 -31.03 2.84
CA VAL A 203 22.15 -30.47 1.76
C VAL A 203 23.42 -31.30 1.70
N CYS A 204 23.74 -31.87 0.54
CA CYS A 204 24.84 -32.81 0.35
C CYS A 204 25.76 -32.32 -0.78
N SER A 205 27.07 -32.44 -0.61
CA SER A 205 28.04 -32.16 -1.68
C SER A 205 27.98 -33.22 -2.79
N PRO A 206 28.35 -32.90 -4.04
CA PRO A 206 28.34 -33.86 -5.14
C PRO A 206 29.17 -35.14 -4.91
N ASP A 207 30.19 -35.10 -4.04
CA ASP A 207 31.00 -36.26 -3.65
C ASP A 207 30.50 -37.00 -2.39
N GLY A 208 29.48 -36.47 -1.69
CA GLY A 208 28.95 -37.02 -0.45
C GLY A 208 29.82 -36.85 0.80
N SER A 209 30.93 -36.11 0.73
CA SER A 209 31.83 -35.89 1.87
C SER A 209 31.24 -34.93 2.92
N ASN A 210 30.46 -33.96 2.48
CA ASN A 210 29.94 -32.84 3.24
C ASN A 210 28.40 -32.89 3.22
N ILE A 211 27.79 -33.04 4.40
CA ILE A 211 26.33 -33.13 4.58
C ILE A 211 25.95 -32.14 5.67
N ARG A 212 24.96 -31.29 5.40
CA ARG A 212 24.50 -30.22 6.28
C ARG A 212 22.99 -30.26 6.41
N LYS A 213 22.48 -29.94 7.59
CA LYS A 213 21.04 -29.88 7.90
C LYS A 213 20.62 -28.47 8.25
N VAL A 214 19.72 -27.91 7.46
CA VAL A 214 19.20 -26.54 7.61
C VAL A 214 17.76 -26.61 8.06
N GLY A 215 17.47 -26.14 9.28
CA GLY A 215 16.10 -25.99 9.75
C GLY A 215 15.41 -24.78 9.12
N LEU A 216 14.17 -24.92 8.68
CA LEU A 216 13.31 -23.82 8.25
C LEU A 216 12.23 -23.59 9.32
N VAL A 217 12.15 -22.35 9.84
CA VAL A 217 11.26 -21.98 10.96
C VAL A 217 10.49 -20.73 10.55
N ALA A 218 9.15 -20.77 10.60
CA ALA A 218 8.28 -19.76 10.00
C ALA A 218 7.42 -19.04 11.05
N VAL A 219 7.63 -17.73 11.24
CA VAL A 219 6.90 -16.93 12.24
C VAL A 219 6.32 -15.64 11.67
N LEU A 220 5.04 -15.37 11.98
CA LEU A 220 4.39 -14.08 11.71
C LEU A 220 4.28 -13.21 12.98
N SER A 221 4.04 -11.92 12.80
CA SER A 221 3.91 -10.95 13.90
C SER A 221 2.73 -11.28 14.83
N ASN A 222 2.94 -11.12 16.13
CA ASN A 222 1.93 -11.26 17.18
C ASN A 222 1.40 -9.91 17.71
N ASP A 223 1.71 -8.77 17.07
CA ASP A 223 1.21 -7.45 17.52
C ASP A 223 -0.33 -7.44 17.54
N PRO A 224 -0.99 -7.30 18.70
CA PRO A 224 -2.45 -7.27 18.80
C PRO A 224 -3.10 -6.18 17.93
N LYS A 225 -2.39 -5.09 17.60
CA LYS A 225 -2.90 -4.02 16.72
C LYS A 225 -3.18 -4.48 15.30
N LEU A 226 -2.36 -5.38 14.75
CA LEU A 226 -2.58 -5.91 13.38
C LEU A 226 -3.94 -6.62 13.30
N TYR A 227 -4.39 -7.20 14.41
CA TYR A 227 -5.53 -8.10 14.47
C TYR A 227 -6.75 -7.55 15.22
N GLU A 228 -6.69 -6.33 15.78
CA GLU A 228 -7.74 -5.77 16.66
C GLU A 228 -9.10 -5.61 15.99
N HIS A 229 -9.14 -5.59 14.65
CA HIS A 229 -10.35 -5.44 13.85
C HIS A 229 -11.11 -6.76 13.62
N PHE A 230 -10.47 -7.92 13.82
CA PHE A 230 -11.12 -9.22 13.64
C PHE A 230 -12.03 -9.57 14.83
N LYS A 231 -13.35 -9.53 14.60
CA LYS A 231 -14.39 -9.86 15.60
C LYS A 231 -14.42 -11.36 15.92
N GLY A 232 -13.48 -11.79 16.77
CA GLY A 232 -13.24 -13.18 17.15
C GLY A 232 -11.76 -13.55 17.22
N GLY A 233 -10.86 -12.65 16.84
CA GLY A 233 -9.44 -12.92 16.61
C GLY A 233 -9.15 -13.25 15.15
N ALA A 234 -7.91 -12.99 14.71
CA ALA A 234 -7.43 -13.37 13.38
C ALA A 234 -7.34 -14.90 13.24
N PHE A 235 -7.27 -15.40 12.00
CA PHE A 235 -7.09 -16.82 11.70
C PHE A 235 -8.06 -17.77 12.45
N GLY A 236 -9.32 -17.34 12.63
CA GLY A 236 -10.35 -18.11 13.34
C GLY A 236 -10.33 -17.99 14.87
N GLY A 237 -9.46 -17.16 15.44
CA GLY A 237 -9.21 -17.08 16.88
C GLY A 237 -8.04 -17.94 17.36
N ALA A 238 -7.17 -18.38 16.44
CA ALA A 238 -5.94 -19.10 16.76
C ALA A 238 -4.94 -18.22 17.54
N THR A 239 -4.11 -18.86 18.38
CA THR A 239 -3.14 -18.19 19.25
C THR A 239 -1.84 -17.96 18.50
N ILE A 240 -1.50 -16.70 18.25
CA ILE A 240 -0.18 -16.32 17.70
C ILE A 240 0.79 -16.15 18.88
N ASP A 241 1.61 -17.17 19.13
CA ASP A 241 2.70 -17.16 20.10
C ASP A 241 3.78 -16.13 19.74
N ASP A 242 4.55 -15.70 20.74
CA ASP A 242 5.67 -14.77 20.53
C ASP A 242 6.73 -15.35 19.56
N PRO A 243 7.15 -14.58 18.53
CA PRO A 243 8.06 -15.08 17.51
C PRO A 243 9.46 -15.39 18.08
N TRP A 244 9.93 -14.65 19.08
CA TRP A 244 11.26 -14.84 19.67
C TRP A 244 11.27 -15.93 20.75
N GLU A 245 10.19 -16.11 21.52
CA GLU A 245 10.01 -17.30 22.36
C GLU A 245 9.93 -18.56 21.48
N THR A 246 9.22 -18.50 20.36
CA THR A 246 9.14 -19.59 19.36
C THR A 246 10.50 -19.91 18.73
N LEU A 247 11.24 -18.90 18.26
CA LEU A 247 12.58 -19.08 17.71
C LEU A 247 13.55 -19.65 18.76
N THR A 248 13.45 -19.23 20.02
CA THR A 248 14.24 -19.79 21.14
C THR A 248 13.90 -21.26 21.38
N ARG A 249 12.60 -21.59 21.39
CA ARG A 249 12.06 -22.95 21.57
C ARG A 249 12.53 -23.89 20.45
N LEU A 250 12.48 -23.43 19.19
CA LEU A 250 12.86 -24.23 18.03
C LEU A 250 14.37 -24.29 17.79
N GLN A 251 15.14 -23.22 18.04
CA GLN A 251 16.60 -23.30 18.03
C GLN A 251 17.10 -24.36 19.03
N LYS A 252 16.52 -24.41 20.24
CA LYS A 252 16.81 -25.46 21.21
C LYS A 252 16.39 -26.86 20.73
N LYS A 253 15.22 -27.00 20.09
CA LYS A 253 14.71 -28.28 19.56
C LYS A 253 15.60 -28.83 18.44
N LEU A 254 16.02 -27.98 17.50
CA LEU A 254 16.69 -28.38 16.25
C LEU A 254 18.21 -28.41 16.36
N MET A 255 18.82 -27.40 17.00
CA MET A 255 20.29 -27.22 17.09
C MET A 255 20.87 -27.54 18.48
N GLY A 256 20.04 -27.77 19.50
CA GLY A 256 20.52 -28.00 20.88
C GLY A 256 21.43 -29.22 21.04
N PRO A 257 22.29 -29.26 22.08
CA PRO A 257 23.26 -30.36 22.27
C PRO A 257 22.58 -31.74 22.36
N ASP A 258 21.36 -31.79 22.89
CA ASP A 258 20.55 -33.01 23.04
C ASP A 258 19.54 -33.23 21.89
N SER A 259 19.50 -32.36 20.87
CA SER A 259 18.60 -32.45 19.70
C SER A 259 18.69 -33.81 18.99
N GLU A 260 17.57 -34.40 18.59
CA GLU A 260 17.55 -35.57 17.71
C GLU A 260 17.85 -35.22 16.24
N TYR A 261 17.52 -34.01 15.82
CA TYR A 261 17.62 -33.53 14.44
C TYR A 261 19.06 -33.22 14.01
N LYS A 262 19.83 -32.61 14.93
CA LYS A 262 21.20 -32.11 14.74
C LYS A 262 21.34 -31.19 13.52
N CYS A 263 20.56 -30.11 13.47
CA CYS A 263 20.73 -29.09 12.43
C CYS A 263 22.03 -28.29 12.64
N ASP A 264 22.78 -28.06 11.56
CA ASP A 264 23.96 -27.18 11.55
C ASP A 264 23.56 -25.72 11.74
N THR A 265 22.41 -25.33 11.20
CA THR A 265 21.88 -23.96 11.26
C THR A 265 20.36 -23.91 11.04
N ILE A 266 19.78 -22.72 11.19
CA ILE A 266 18.37 -22.42 10.90
C ILE A 266 18.32 -21.19 9.99
N ILE A 267 17.37 -21.18 9.05
CA ILE A 267 16.90 -19.97 8.36
C ILE A 267 15.53 -19.62 8.96
N PRO A 268 15.39 -18.49 9.66
CA PRO A 268 14.08 -17.92 9.97
C PRO A 268 13.43 -17.39 8.69
N LEU A 269 12.19 -17.80 8.49
CA LEU A 269 11.25 -17.26 7.52
C LEU A 269 10.28 -16.39 8.31
N GLN A 270 10.25 -15.09 8.04
CA GLN A 270 9.60 -14.12 8.92
C GLN A 270 8.58 -13.27 8.18
N HIS A 271 7.52 -12.89 8.86
CA HIS A 271 6.58 -11.87 8.40
C HIS A 271 6.40 -10.83 9.52
N LEU A 272 7.44 -10.01 9.71
CA LEU A 272 7.59 -8.98 10.74
C LEU A 272 8.08 -7.67 10.11
N TYR A 273 7.87 -6.54 10.80
CA TYR A 273 8.51 -5.27 10.44
C TYR A 273 10.04 -5.32 10.59
N VAL A 274 10.79 -4.50 9.83
CA VAL A 274 12.26 -4.38 9.93
C VAL A 274 12.77 -4.22 11.37
N PRO A 275 12.18 -3.37 12.26
CA PRO A 275 12.65 -3.22 13.64
C PRO A 275 12.54 -4.49 14.49
N ASP A 276 11.62 -5.40 14.15
CA ASP A 276 11.38 -6.66 14.85
C ASP A 276 12.29 -7.78 14.30
N ASP A 277 12.53 -7.81 12.98
CA ASP A 277 13.61 -8.62 12.38
C ASP A 277 14.98 -8.22 12.95
N HIS A 278 15.19 -6.93 13.19
CA HIS A 278 16.36 -6.40 13.88
C HIS A 278 16.51 -6.94 15.30
N ILE A 279 15.42 -7.28 16.01
CA ILE A 279 15.48 -7.96 17.32
C ILE A 279 15.91 -9.42 17.12
N THR A 280 15.41 -10.11 16.08
CA THR A 280 15.87 -11.46 15.73
C THR A 280 17.38 -11.48 15.42
N CYS A 281 17.87 -10.58 14.57
CA CYS A 281 19.29 -10.45 14.22
C CYS A 281 20.23 -10.26 15.43
N LYS A 282 19.77 -9.55 16.47
CA LYS A 282 20.54 -9.23 17.68
C LYS A 282 20.43 -10.31 18.76
N THR A 283 19.35 -11.10 18.74
CA THR A 283 19.05 -12.13 19.74
C THR A 283 19.67 -13.48 19.38
N PHE A 284 19.75 -13.82 18.09
CA PHE A 284 20.18 -15.13 17.61
C PHE A 284 21.42 -15.05 16.70
N ASP A 285 22.16 -16.15 16.62
CA ASP A 285 23.39 -16.28 15.81
C ASP A 285 23.05 -17.02 14.50
N PHE A 286 22.08 -16.49 13.72
CA PHE A 286 21.65 -17.05 12.45
C PHE A 286 22.47 -16.48 11.28
N PRO A 287 22.73 -17.27 10.21
CA PRO A 287 23.53 -16.77 9.08
C PRO A 287 22.74 -15.78 8.20
N VAL A 288 21.43 -15.99 8.07
CA VAL A 288 20.53 -15.21 7.21
C VAL A 288 19.08 -15.35 7.69
N ILE A 289 18.29 -14.30 7.50
CA ILE A 289 16.84 -14.23 7.67
C ILE A 289 16.22 -13.87 6.31
N LEU A 290 15.11 -14.52 5.97
CA LEU A 290 14.28 -14.20 4.81
C LEU A 290 12.93 -13.67 5.33
N SER A 291 12.53 -12.46 4.93
CA SER A 291 11.36 -11.80 5.54
C SER A 291 10.49 -11.01 4.55
N GLY A 292 9.24 -10.75 4.96
CA GLY A 292 8.20 -9.97 4.26
C GLY A 292 7.64 -8.81 5.07
N HIS A 293 6.40 -8.40 4.82
CA HIS A 293 5.59 -7.40 5.55
C HIS A 293 5.85 -5.92 5.25
N ASP A 294 7.11 -5.48 5.10
CA ASP A 294 7.41 -4.07 4.89
C ASP A 294 7.27 -3.60 3.42
N HIS A 295 6.94 -4.48 2.48
CA HIS A 295 6.81 -4.26 1.02
C HIS A 295 8.05 -3.72 0.27
N HIS A 296 9.11 -3.25 0.95
CA HIS A 296 10.31 -2.67 0.35
C HIS A 296 11.52 -3.61 0.40
N ARG A 297 12.54 -3.33 -0.42
CA ARG A 297 13.78 -4.12 -0.46
C ARG A 297 14.69 -3.79 0.71
N VAL A 298 15.15 -4.82 1.42
CA VAL A 298 16.09 -4.71 2.55
C VAL A 298 17.20 -5.73 2.35
N ASP A 299 18.45 -5.28 2.35
CA ASP A 299 19.66 -6.13 2.31
C ASP A 299 20.68 -5.57 3.32
N GLU A 300 20.54 -6.01 4.57
CA GLU A 300 21.29 -5.48 5.71
C GLU A 300 22.09 -6.57 6.43
N VAL A 301 23.13 -6.17 7.18
CA VAL A 301 23.84 -7.06 8.09
C VAL A 301 23.83 -6.46 9.50
N VAL A 302 23.14 -7.13 10.42
CA VAL A 302 22.89 -6.67 11.80
C VAL A 302 23.44 -7.72 12.76
N ASP A 303 24.39 -7.33 13.60
CA ASP A 303 25.15 -8.16 14.57
C ASP A 303 25.79 -9.46 14.00
N GLY A 304 25.86 -9.59 12.67
CA GLY A 304 26.44 -10.72 11.93
C GLY A 304 25.41 -11.50 11.10
N THR A 305 24.13 -11.39 11.44
CA THR A 305 23.00 -11.94 10.68
C THR A 305 22.70 -11.07 9.46
N ARG A 306 22.48 -11.67 8.27
CA ARG A 306 22.00 -10.93 7.09
C ARG A 306 20.47 -10.94 7.01
N LEU A 307 19.84 -9.78 6.91
CA LEU A 307 18.39 -9.64 6.70
C LEU A 307 18.11 -9.39 5.21
N LEU A 308 17.19 -10.15 4.62
CA LEU A 308 16.79 -10.07 3.21
C LEU A 308 15.27 -9.97 3.05
N LYS A 309 14.83 -8.93 2.33
CA LYS A 309 13.43 -8.70 1.92
C LYS A 309 13.42 -8.29 0.45
N PRO A 310 12.72 -8.98 -0.47
CA PRO A 310 12.80 -8.73 -1.91
C PRO A 310 11.90 -7.59 -2.43
N GLY A 311 11.04 -7.02 -1.59
CA GLY A 311 10.04 -6.03 -2.00
C GLY A 311 8.62 -6.59 -1.88
N MET A 312 7.81 -6.37 -2.90
CA MET A 312 6.44 -6.88 -3.05
C MET A 312 6.22 -7.39 -4.48
N ASP A 313 5.07 -8.03 -4.72
CA ASP A 313 4.53 -8.43 -6.04
C ASP A 313 5.41 -9.36 -6.89
N ALA A 314 6.47 -9.91 -6.29
CA ALA A 314 7.51 -10.66 -6.97
C ALA A 314 8.15 -9.90 -8.16
N VAL A 315 8.13 -8.56 -8.18
CA VAL A 315 8.89 -7.73 -9.14
C VAL A 315 10.39 -8.07 -9.09
N TYR A 316 10.86 -8.38 -7.88
CA TYR A 316 12.18 -8.93 -7.60
C TYR A 316 12.05 -10.22 -6.79
N ALA A 317 13.02 -11.11 -6.95
CA ALA A 317 13.20 -12.28 -6.10
C ALA A 317 14.58 -12.23 -5.42
N THR A 318 14.62 -12.62 -4.14
CA THR A 318 15.88 -12.92 -3.43
C THR A 318 16.44 -14.21 -4.01
N VAL A 319 17.68 -14.16 -4.51
CA VAL A 319 18.47 -15.36 -4.83
C VAL A 319 19.62 -15.45 -3.84
N LEU A 320 19.51 -16.41 -2.92
CA LEU A 320 20.45 -16.70 -1.84
C LEU A 320 21.22 -18.00 -2.15
N GLU A 321 22.53 -17.98 -1.99
CA GLU A 321 23.42 -19.15 -1.96
C GLU A 321 24.06 -19.26 -0.56
N MET A 322 23.80 -20.36 0.14
CA MET A 322 24.47 -20.75 1.39
C MET A 322 25.46 -21.87 1.08
N ILE A 323 26.75 -21.57 1.24
CA ILE A 323 27.85 -22.43 0.77
C ILE A 323 28.69 -22.91 1.96
N TRP A 324 28.80 -24.23 2.13
CA TRP A 324 29.77 -24.87 3.02
C TRP A 324 30.91 -25.42 2.15
N PRO A 325 32.10 -24.78 2.11
CA PRO A 325 33.16 -25.15 1.16
C PRO A 325 33.69 -26.57 1.32
N ASP A 326 33.70 -27.09 2.55
CA ASP A 326 34.16 -28.42 2.92
C ASP A 326 33.57 -28.83 4.29
N LYS A 327 34.00 -30.01 4.77
CA LYS A 327 33.55 -30.60 6.05
C LYS A 327 34.37 -30.13 7.27
N GLU A 328 35.65 -29.82 7.09
CA GLU A 328 36.64 -29.64 8.16
C GLU A 328 36.84 -28.17 8.57
N ALA A 329 36.23 -27.24 7.85
CA ALA A 329 36.18 -25.81 8.17
C ALA A 329 35.89 -25.53 9.66
N GLU A 330 36.68 -24.64 10.28
CA GLU A 330 36.63 -24.33 11.73
C GLU A 330 35.29 -23.73 12.20
N SER A 331 34.38 -23.39 11.29
CA SER A 331 33.03 -22.92 11.56
C SER A 331 32.01 -23.70 10.73
N ASN A 332 30.93 -24.15 11.38
CA ASN A 332 29.76 -24.73 10.70
C ASN A 332 28.88 -23.68 9.99
N MET A 333 29.22 -22.38 10.07
CA MET A 333 28.45 -21.32 9.42
C MET A 333 28.75 -21.24 7.92
N PRO A 334 27.73 -21.18 7.04
CA PRO A 334 27.93 -21.06 5.60
C PRO A 334 28.47 -19.69 5.21
N GLN A 335 29.14 -19.64 4.05
CA GLN A 335 29.31 -18.40 3.31
C GLN A 335 27.96 -18.01 2.68
N VAL A 336 27.39 -16.90 3.11
CA VAL A 336 26.13 -16.35 2.60
C VAL A 336 26.40 -15.37 1.46
N LYS A 337 25.93 -15.70 0.25
CA LYS A 337 25.82 -14.77 -0.87
C LYS A 337 24.35 -14.56 -1.18
N ALA A 338 23.90 -13.34 -1.38
CA ALA A 338 22.54 -13.06 -1.83
C ALA A 338 22.50 -11.80 -2.68
N ARG A 339 21.48 -11.73 -3.53
CA ARG A 339 21.17 -10.64 -4.46
C ARG A 339 19.66 -10.58 -4.68
N PHE A 340 19.16 -9.46 -5.19
CA PHE A 340 17.86 -9.41 -5.86
C PHE A 340 18.06 -9.54 -7.37
N VAL A 341 17.21 -10.33 -8.02
CA VAL A 341 17.11 -10.42 -9.50
C VAL A 341 15.73 -9.91 -9.91
N LYS A 342 15.58 -9.22 -11.04
CA LYS A 342 14.24 -8.86 -11.53
C LYS A 342 13.63 -10.10 -12.15
N THR A 343 12.39 -10.43 -11.81
CA THR A 343 11.78 -11.68 -12.28
C THR A 343 11.52 -11.67 -13.78
N ASP A 344 11.19 -10.51 -14.36
CA ASP A 344 11.00 -10.32 -15.81
C ASP A 344 12.27 -10.47 -16.66
N ASP A 345 13.45 -10.61 -16.04
CA ASP A 345 14.66 -11.02 -16.77
C ASP A 345 14.54 -12.48 -17.27
N TRP A 346 13.56 -13.25 -16.73
CA TRP A 346 13.14 -14.55 -17.21
C TRP A 346 11.85 -14.45 -18.03
N MET A 347 11.82 -15.13 -19.18
CA MET A 347 10.65 -15.19 -20.05
C MET A 347 9.49 -15.92 -19.33
N PRO A 348 8.27 -15.35 -19.28
CA PRO A 348 7.15 -15.97 -18.56
C PRO A 348 6.77 -17.32 -19.16
N ASP A 349 6.45 -18.30 -18.29
CA ASP A 349 5.88 -19.58 -18.72
C ASP A 349 4.54 -19.34 -19.43
N PRO A 350 4.40 -19.72 -20.72
CA PRO A 350 3.23 -19.35 -21.51
C PRO A 350 1.92 -19.98 -21.02
N VAL A 351 1.99 -21.12 -20.31
CA VAL A 351 0.80 -21.79 -19.78
C VAL A 351 0.29 -21.10 -18.52
N LEU A 352 1.19 -20.75 -17.59
CA LEU A 352 0.83 -19.96 -16.41
C LEU A 352 0.43 -18.53 -16.80
N TYR A 353 1.09 -17.92 -17.79
CA TYR A 353 0.70 -16.60 -18.28
C TYR A 353 -0.75 -16.57 -18.82
N GLU A 354 -1.16 -17.53 -19.68
CA GLU A 354 -2.57 -17.62 -20.13
C GLU A 354 -3.54 -17.85 -18.95
N GLN A 355 -3.11 -18.53 -17.89
CA GLN A 355 -3.93 -18.75 -16.68
C GLN A 355 -4.05 -17.49 -15.80
N CYS A 356 -3.00 -16.69 -15.68
CA CYS A 356 -3.03 -15.41 -14.96
C CYS A 356 -3.92 -14.39 -15.70
N GLU A 357 -3.73 -14.22 -17.00
CA GLU A 357 -4.57 -13.35 -17.84
C GLU A 357 -6.05 -13.76 -17.74
N ARG A 358 -6.36 -15.05 -17.92
CA ARG A 358 -7.73 -15.57 -17.83
C ARG A 358 -8.33 -15.50 -16.41
N ALA A 359 -7.51 -15.39 -15.35
CA ALA A 359 -8.03 -15.07 -14.03
C ALA A 359 -8.48 -13.60 -13.96
N TYR A 360 -7.73 -12.68 -14.59
CA TYR A 360 -8.07 -11.27 -14.67
C TYR A 360 -9.14 -10.91 -15.73
N ASP A 361 -9.46 -11.79 -16.68
CA ASP A 361 -10.61 -11.63 -17.60
C ASP A 361 -11.93 -11.29 -16.86
N VAL A 362 -12.10 -11.74 -15.61
CA VAL A 362 -13.31 -11.45 -14.82
C VAL A 362 -13.35 -10.03 -14.26
N LEU A 363 -12.22 -9.31 -14.25
CA LEU A 363 -12.14 -7.87 -13.96
C LEU A 363 -12.36 -7.01 -15.21
N GLU A 364 -12.39 -7.59 -16.42
CA GLU A 364 -12.56 -6.85 -17.67
C GLU A 364 -13.79 -5.89 -17.65
N PRO A 365 -14.96 -6.26 -17.06
CA PRO A 365 -16.08 -5.34 -16.92
C PRO A 365 -15.79 -4.14 -15.99
N LEU A 366 -15.15 -4.40 -14.85
CA LEU A 366 -14.76 -3.37 -13.87
C LEU A 366 -13.71 -2.41 -14.45
N LYS A 367 -12.79 -2.92 -15.29
CA LYS A 367 -11.80 -2.13 -16.04
C LYS A 367 -12.43 -1.25 -17.11
N LYS A 368 -13.47 -1.75 -17.78
CA LYS A 368 -14.21 -1.02 -18.83
C LYS A 368 -15.23 0.00 -18.31
N THR A 369 -15.53 -0.02 -17.01
CA THR A 369 -16.48 0.89 -16.38
C THR A 369 -15.77 2.16 -15.88
N GLU A 370 -16.01 3.28 -16.55
CA GLU A 370 -15.45 4.60 -16.26
C GLU A 370 -16.20 5.26 -15.10
N LEU A 371 -15.49 5.58 -14.01
CA LEU A 371 -16.02 6.41 -12.93
C LEU A 371 -15.77 7.90 -13.18
N ALA A 372 -14.56 8.26 -13.64
CA ALA A 372 -14.21 9.64 -13.96
C ALA A 372 -13.03 9.78 -14.92
N LYS A 373 -13.04 10.85 -15.73
CA LYS A 373 -11.89 11.27 -16.54
C LYS A 373 -10.83 11.92 -15.64
N VAL A 374 -9.56 11.56 -15.86
CA VAL A 374 -8.43 12.09 -15.11
C VAL A 374 -8.08 13.50 -15.61
N PRO A 375 -8.09 14.55 -14.77
CA PRO A 375 -7.65 15.88 -15.18
C PRO A 375 -6.11 15.92 -15.33
N PRO A 376 -5.53 16.59 -16.34
CA PRO A 376 -4.08 16.61 -16.61
C PRO A 376 -3.16 17.13 -15.50
N VAL A 377 -3.70 17.66 -14.39
CA VAL A 377 -2.93 18.03 -13.19
C VAL A 377 -2.61 16.83 -12.28
N PHE A 378 -3.25 15.69 -12.51
CA PHE A 378 -3.00 14.42 -11.83
C PHE A 378 -2.32 13.37 -12.73
N GLU A 379 -1.99 13.70 -13.99
CA GLU A 379 -1.34 12.78 -14.92
C GLU A 379 0.20 12.82 -14.81
N PRO A 380 0.90 11.67 -14.95
CA PRO A 380 0.36 10.30 -15.00
C PRO A 380 -0.20 9.89 -13.63
N LEU A 381 -1.27 9.09 -13.60
CA LEU A 381 -1.68 8.44 -12.37
C LEU A 381 -0.69 7.32 -12.01
N SER A 382 -0.32 7.26 -10.74
CA SER A 382 0.54 6.26 -10.15
C SER A 382 0.25 6.14 -8.67
N SER A 383 0.17 4.90 -8.17
CA SER A 383 0.17 4.55 -6.74
C SER A 383 1.49 3.93 -6.28
N THR A 384 2.44 3.77 -7.19
CA THR A 384 3.81 3.34 -6.92
C THR A 384 4.44 4.20 -5.82
N ASN A 385 5.07 3.56 -4.82
CA ASN A 385 5.71 4.21 -3.68
C ASN A 385 4.80 5.12 -2.80
N ALA A 386 3.48 4.87 -2.74
CA ALA A 386 2.58 5.62 -1.85
C ALA A 386 3.01 5.61 -0.37
N ARG A 387 3.67 4.55 0.12
CA ARG A 387 4.21 4.50 1.50
C ARG A 387 5.46 5.36 1.74
N GLY A 388 6.11 5.89 0.70
CA GLY A 388 7.37 6.65 0.79
C GLY A 388 7.40 7.96 0.00
N SER A 389 6.28 8.39 -0.59
CA SER A 389 6.12 9.68 -1.27
C SER A 389 4.63 10.00 -1.48
N VAL A 390 4.28 11.28 -1.66
CA VAL A 390 2.94 11.64 -2.15
C VAL A 390 2.82 11.25 -3.62
N CYS A 391 1.95 10.29 -3.92
CA CYS A 391 1.71 9.77 -5.26
C CYS A 391 0.53 10.48 -5.94
N THR A 392 0.48 10.47 -7.27
CA THR A 392 -0.59 11.17 -8.03
C THR A 392 -1.95 10.52 -7.86
N MET A 393 -2.02 9.20 -7.65
CA MET A 393 -3.27 8.51 -7.34
C MET A 393 -3.81 8.90 -5.96
N GLY A 394 -2.96 8.91 -4.93
CA GLY A 394 -3.33 9.40 -3.59
C GLY A 394 -3.79 10.86 -3.62
N LEU A 395 -3.09 11.71 -4.37
CA LEU A 395 -3.46 13.10 -4.60
C LEU A 395 -4.84 13.24 -5.26
N TYR A 396 -5.13 12.39 -6.25
CA TYR A 396 -6.40 12.37 -6.97
C TYR A 396 -7.57 11.87 -6.11
N ILE A 397 -7.41 10.73 -5.44
CA ILE A 397 -8.45 10.15 -4.57
C ILE A 397 -8.77 11.08 -3.39
N CYS A 398 -7.77 11.66 -2.73
CA CYS A 398 -8.01 12.65 -1.67
C CYS A 398 -8.73 13.91 -2.22
N SER A 399 -8.42 14.35 -3.45
CA SER A 399 -9.13 15.46 -4.11
C SER A 399 -10.58 15.13 -4.51
N LEU A 400 -10.85 13.90 -4.95
CA LEU A 400 -12.20 13.41 -5.21
C LEU A 400 -13.02 13.33 -3.91
N LEU A 401 -12.48 12.72 -2.86
CA LEU A 401 -13.09 12.69 -1.53
C LEU A 401 -13.37 14.09 -0.98
N ARG A 402 -12.43 15.04 -1.12
CA ARG A 402 -12.66 16.42 -0.69
C ARG A 402 -13.74 17.10 -1.52
N SER A 403 -13.98 16.66 -2.75
CA SER A 403 -15.03 17.21 -3.60
C SER A 403 -16.40 16.65 -3.20
N SER A 404 -16.50 15.32 -3.02
CA SER A 404 -17.71 14.63 -2.56
C SER A 404 -18.21 15.13 -1.20
N LEU A 405 -17.34 15.07 -0.18
CA LEU A 405 -17.64 15.50 1.19
C LEU A 405 -18.04 16.98 1.29
N ASN A 406 -17.88 17.74 0.22
CA ASN A 406 -18.20 19.16 0.10
C ASN A 406 -19.32 19.48 -0.91
N LEU A 407 -20.01 18.49 -1.51
CA LEU A 407 -21.22 18.73 -2.30
C LEU A 407 -22.33 19.27 -1.39
N SER A 408 -22.80 18.46 -0.45
CA SER A 408 -23.96 18.74 0.40
C SER A 408 -23.65 19.61 1.64
N ARG A 409 -22.47 20.26 1.70
CA ARG A 409 -22.04 21.05 2.87
C ARG A 409 -22.09 22.55 2.65
N ASN A 410 -22.65 23.23 3.64
CA ASN A 410 -22.59 24.68 3.80
C ASN A 410 -21.14 25.20 3.90
N LEU A 411 -20.92 26.46 3.52
CA LEU A 411 -19.59 27.07 3.40
C LEU A 411 -18.77 27.04 4.70
N ASP A 412 -19.42 27.12 5.86
CA ASP A 412 -18.86 27.04 7.21
C ASP A 412 -18.57 25.61 7.68
N GLN A 413 -19.18 24.60 7.05
CA GLN A 413 -19.08 23.19 7.43
C GLN A 413 -18.10 22.39 6.57
N ARG A 414 -17.52 23.03 5.53
CA ARG A 414 -16.66 22.40 4.53
C ARG A 414 -15.45 21.69 5.12
N VAL A 415 -15.07 20.59 4.48
CA VAL A 415 -13.78 19.91 4.68
C VAL A 415 -12.69 20.76 4.03
N ASP A 416 -11.74 21.25 4.82
CA ASP A 416 -10.57 22.01 4.33
C ASP A 416 -9.60 21.10 3.56
N THR A 417 -9.37 19.88 4.05
CA THR A 417 -8.43 18.91 3.46
C THR A 417 -8.79 17.44 3.79
N VAL A 418 -8.40 16.50 2.92
CA VAL A 418 -8.47 15.04 3.14
C VAL A 418 -7.06 14.49 3.29
N LEU A 419 -6.85 13.61 4.27
CA LEU A 419 -5.60 12.90 4.54
C LEU A 419 -5.83 11.38 4.60
N LEU A 420 -5.00 10.59 3.91
CA LEU A 420 -4.98 9.13 3.96
C LEU A 420 -3.53 8.62 4.10
N MET A 421 -3.27 7.65 4.98
CA MET A 421 -1.93 7.09 5.10
C MET A 421 -1.52 6.40 3.78
N GLY A 422 -0.23 6.44 3.42
CA GLY A 422 0.30 5.78 2.23
C GLY A 422 0.07 4.27 2.14
N GLY A 423 -0.32 3.62 3.24
CA GLY A 423 -0.76 2.21 3.26
C GLY A 423 -2.23 1.98 2.87
N ASN A 424 -3.05 3.04 2.77
CA ASN A 424 -4.44 2.97 2.32
C ASN A 424 -4.59 3.14 0.79
N ILE A 425 -3.54 3.56 0.09
CA ILE A 425 -3.47 3.58 -1.39
C ILE A 425 -2.68 2.32 -1.80
N ARG A 426 -3.32 1.40 -2.54
CA ARG A 426 -2.91 -0.02 -2.55
C ARG A 426 -2.60 -0.62 -3.91
N GLY A 427 -2.91 0.05 -5.02
CA GLY A 427 -2.78 -0.54 -6.37
C GLY A 427 -1.34 -0.76 -6.82
N GLY A 428 -0.37 -0.04 -6.24
CA GLY A 428 1.07 -0.22 -6.44
C GLY A 428 1.61 0.07 -7.86
N GLN A 429 0.77 0.55 -8.77
CA GLN A 429 0.99 0.53 -10.22
C GLN A 429 1.05 1.91 -10.87
N ASP A 430 1.64 1.97 -12.05
CA ASP A 430 1.64 3.14 -12.96
C ASP A 430 0.56 2.94 -14.03
N TYR A 431 -0.27 3.98 -14.27
CA TYR A 431 -1.38 3.93 -15.23
C TYR A 431 -1.02 4.64 -16.55
N GLU A 432 -1.54 4.17 -17.69
CA GLU A 432 -1.26 4.80 -18.98
C GLU A 432 -1.84 6.24 -19.06
N VAL A 433 -1.07 7.17 -19.62
CA VAL A 433 -1.49 8.58 -19.82
C VAL A 433 -2.69 8.64 -20.77
N GLY A 434 -3.74 9.37 -20.39
CA GLY A 434 -5.03 9.38 -21.08
C GLY A 434 -6.02 8.32 -20.60
N SER A 435 -5.67 7.46 -19.65
CA SER A 435 -6.64 6.56 -18.99
C SER A 435 -7.70 7.34 -18.22
N TYR A 436 -8.89 6.74 -18.10
CA TYR A 436 -9.89 7.14 -17.11
C TYR A 436 -9.66 6.39 -15.79
N PHE A 437 -10.23 6.91 -14.70
CA PHE A 437 -10.32 6.20 -13.43
C PHE A 437 -11.49 5.21 -13.50
N SER A 438 -11.17 3.91 -13.44
CA SER A 438 -12.11 2.80 -13.58
C SER A 438 -12.70 2.37 -12.24
N LEU A 439 -13.78 1.58 -12.27
CA LEU A 439 -14.30 0.90 -11.08
C LEU A 439 -13.27 -0.08 -10.50
N GLU A 440 -12.55 -0.79 -11.38
CA GLU A 440 -11.42 -1.63 -10.97
C GLU A 440 -10.30 -0.83 -10.28
N GLY A 441 -10.00 0.40 -10.74
CA GLY A 441 -9.04 1.28 -10.09
C GLY A 441 -9.49 1.72 -8.69
N LEU A 442 -10.79 1.93 -8.45
CA LEU A 442 -11.31 2.22 -7.11
C LEU A 442 -11.18 1.01 -6.16
N GLU A 443 -11.42 -0.21 -6.66
CA GLU A 443 -11.25 -1.44 -5.87
C GLU A 443 -9.79 -1.80 -5.61
N ALA A 444 -8.90 -1.59 -6.58
CA ALA A 444 -7.48 -1.84 -6.46
C ALA A 444 -6.80 -0.85 -5.51
N GLU A 445 -7.18 0.43 -5.55
CA GLU A 445 -6.52 1.45 -4.74
C GLU A 445 -7.03 1.52 -3.30
N ILE A 446 -8.33 1.28 -3.06
CA ILE A 446 -8.96 1.45 -1.74
C ILE A 446 -9.66 0.16 -1.32
N LYS A 447 -9.35 -0.36 -0.12
CA LYS A 447 -10.06 -1.52 0.45
C LYS A 447 -11.51 -1.15 0.80
N SER A 448 -12.46 -2.03 0.48
CA SER A 448 -13.90 -1.76 0.58
C SER A 448 -14.45 -1.56 2.00
N ASP A 449 -13.70 -1.89 3.05
CA ASP A 449 -14.04 -1.57 4.45
C ASP A 449 -13.37 -0.28 4.98
N GLU A 450 -12.66 0.48 4.14
CA GLU A 450 -12.01 1.72 4.57
C GLU A 450 -12.99 2.84 4.91
N VAL A 451 -12.76 3.47 6.06
CA VAL A 451 -13.66 4.47 6.65
C VAL A 451 -12.92 5.68 7.19
N ILE A 452 -13.38 6.86 6.80
CA ILE A 452 -12.87 8.16 7.23
C ILE A 452 -13.91 8.90 8.08
N SER A 453 -13.47 9.89 8.84
CA SER A 453 -14.35 10.86 9.48
C SER A 453 -13.70 12.24 9.50
N VAL A 454 -14.51 13.28 9.60
CA VAL A 454 -14.01 14.65 9.77
C VAL A 454 -13.65 14.90 11.23
N VAL A 455 -12.41 15.30 11.48
CA VAL A 455 -11.93 15.86 12.74
C VAL A 455 -11.72 17.36 12.58
N ASP A 456 -11.84 18.10 13.68
CA ASP A 456 -11.41 19.48 13.75
C ASP A 456 -9.96 19.49 14.29
N MET A 457 -9.01 20.11 13.58
CA MET A 457 -7.56 20.03 13.82
C MET A 457 -6.89 21.41 13.73
N PRO A 458 -6.08 21.85 14.72
CA PRO A 458 -5.29 23.07 14.62
C PRO A 458 -4.25 23.04 13.49
N GLY A 459 -3.98 24.18 12.86
CA GLY A 459 -3.02 24.28 11.76
C GLY A 459 -1.57 23.93 12.14
N TRP A 460 -1.13 24.21 13.37
CA TRP A 460 0.17 23.73 13.86
C TRP A 460 0.23 22.20 13.92
N LEU A 461 -0.83 21.55 14.41
CA LEU A 461 -0.90 20.09 14.55
C LEU A 461 -1.01 19.39 13.19
N LEU A 462 -1.69 20.01 12.22
CA LEU A 462 -1.73 19.56 10.83
C LEU A 462 -0.33 19.62 10.20
N ALA A 463 0.39 20.73 10.37
CA ALA A 463 1.73 20.92 9.83
C ALA A 463 2.77 19.98 10.47
N GLU A 464 2.85 19.92 11.80
CA GLU A 464 3.77 19.02 12.51
C GLU A 464 3.46 17.56 12.22
N GLY A 465 2.17 17.20 12.11
CA GLY A 465 1.74 15.82 11.89
C GLY A 465 2.08 15.28 10.51
N ILE A 466 1.86 16.07 9.44
CA ILE A 466 2.27 15.71 8.07
C ILE A 466 3.80 15.68 8.00
N SER A 467 4.48 16.74 8.44
CA SER A 467 5.94 16.83 8.39
C SER A 467 6.63 15.69 9.14
N ALA A 468 6.05 15.21 10.25
CA ALA A 468 6.52 14.01 10.96
C ALA A 468 6.40 12.73 10.10
N THR A 469 5.26 12.50 9.44
CA THR A 469 5.08 11.36 8.52
C THR A 469 5.96 11.42 7.26
N HIS A 470 6.41 12.62 6.90
CA HIS A 470 7.33 12.88 5.78
C HIS A 470 8.80 13.02 6.26
N SER A 471 9.12 12.50 7.45
CA SER A 471 10.46 12.64 8.05
C SER A 471 11.13 11.29 8.35
N GLY A 472 12.23 11.01 7.63
CA GLY A 472 13.10 9.85 7.90
C GLY A 472 12.79 8.61 7.06
N ASP A 473 13.59 7.57 7.31
CA ASP A 473 13.62 6.32 6.55
C ASP A 473 13.95 5.16 7.52
N PRO A 474 13.15 4.07 7.58
CA PRO A 474 11.79 3.92 7.06
C PRO A 474 10.73 4.35 8.09
N ILE A 475 9.79 5.22 7.69
CA ILE A 475 8.46 5.29 8.31
C ILE A 475 7.46 4.75 7.26
N PRO A 476 6.77 3.62 7.51
CA PRO A 476 5.92 2.97 6.50
C PRO A 476 4.54 3.64 6.38
N GLY A 477 4.54 4.96 6.17
CA GLY A 477 3.37 5.82 6.38
C GLY A 477 3.55 7.24 5.87
N TRP A 478 4.02 7.42 4.64
CA TRP A 478 4.02 8.75 4.00
C TRP A 478 2.57 9.23 3.79
N MET A 479 2.18 10.32 4.45
CA MET A 479 0.80 10.81 4.42
C MET A 479 0.43 11.35 3.03
N GLN A 480 -0.63 10.81 2.43
CA GLN A 480 -1.23 11.31 1.20
C GLN A 480 -2.27 12.37 1.52
N TYR A 481 -2.43 13.36 0.64
CA TYR A 481 -3.34 14.47 0.84
C TYR A 481 -3.91 14.99 -0.48
N ASP A 482 -4.90 15.86 -0.43
CA ASP A 482 -5.54 16.45 -1.62
C ASP A 482 -4.79 17.67 -2.21
N ASN A 483 -5.13 18.05 -3.44
CA ASN A 483 -4.55 19.18 -4.18
C ASN A 483 -4.76 20.61 -3.60
N GLY A 484 -5.38 20.74 -2.43
CA GLY A 484 -5.43 21.97 -1.63
C GLY A 484 -4.24 22.13 -0.67
N ILE A 485 -3.42 21.10 -0.50
CA ILE A 485 -2.20 21.09 0.32
C ILE A 485 -0.97 21.38 -0.56
N PHE A 486 -0.04 22.18 -0.05
CA PHE A 486 1.27 22.42 -0.68
C PHE A 486 2.40 22.47 0.35
N GLU A 487 3.51 21.78 0.05
CA GLU A 487 4.70 21.72 0.91
C GLU A 487 5.95 22.30 0.23
N ASP A 488 6.85 22.84 1.04
CA ASP A 488 8.18 23.30 0.63
C ASP A 488 9.22 22.19 0.79
N PHE A 489 9.48 21.48 -0.30
CA PHE A 489 10.51 20.44 -0.40
C PHE A 489 11.95 20.98 -0.50
N THR A 490 12.18 22.30 -0.38
CA THR A 490 13.54 22.83 -0.19
C THR A 490 14.04 22.69 1.25
N GLN A 491 13.15 22.33 2.17
CA GLN A 491 13.42 22.03 3.57
C GLN A 491 13.37 20.51 3.82
N SER A 492 14.01 20.06 4.91
CA SER A 492 14.11 18.64 5.28
C SER A 492 13.89 18.49 6.80
N PRO A 493 12.76 17.93 7.26
CA PRO A 493 11.63 17.44 6.46
C PRO A 493 10.90 18.55 5.68
N PRO A 494 10.03 18.19 4.71
CA PRO A 494 9.15 19.14 4.03
C PRO A 494 8.31 19.95 5.03
N VAL A 495 7.99 21.19 4.65
CA VAL A 495 7.21 22.11 5.49
C VAL A 495 5.90 22.46 4.81
N LEU A 496 4.79 22.19 5.48
CA LEU A 496 3.44 22.58 5.05
C LEU A 496 3.30 24.10 4.91
N THR A 497 2.99 24.58 3.71
CA THR A 497 2.87 26.01 3.39
C THR A 497 1.44 26.46 3.13
N GLN A 498 0.57 25.56 2.64
CA GLN A 498 -0.82 25.89 2.30
C GLN A 498 -1.79 24.76 2.66
N VAL A 499 -3.02 25.15 2.98
CA VAL A 499 -4.18 24.27 3.20
C VAL A 499 -5.39 24.88 2.50
N ALA A 500 -6.22 24.06 1.86
CA ALA A 500 -7.36 24.50 1.05
C ALA A 500 -7.00 25.59 0.00
N GLY A 501 -5.77 25.56 -0.55
CA GLY A 501 -5.27 26.54 -1.53
C GLY A 501 -5.02 27.94 -0.96
N LYS A 502 -4.74 28.05 0.34
CA LYS A 502 -4.40 29.31 1.04
C LYS A 502 -3.19 29.10 1.94
N PRO A 503 -2.34 30.14 2.18
CA PRO A 503 -1.27 30.06 3.16
C PRO A 503 -1.76 29.57 4.52
N ILE A 504 -1.00 28.69 5.16
CA ILE A 504 -1.40 28.10 6.43
C ILE A 504 -1.40 29.13 7.57
N ASP A 505 -2.54 29.26 8.21
CA ASP A 505 -2.70 29.84 9.55
C ASP A 505 -2.56 28.70 10.57
N HIS A 506 -1.61 28.79 11.49
CA HIS A 506 -1.34 27.74 12.48
C HIS A 506 -2.32 27.73 13.66
N ASP A 507 -2.97 28.86 13.97
CA ASP A 507 -3.95 29.01 15.05
C ASP A 507 -5.38 28.70 14.57
N LYS A 508 -5.64 28.78 13.26
CA LYS A 508 -6.91 28.31 12.65
C LYS A 508 -7.13 26.83 12.93
N ILE A 509 -8.40 26.49 13.21
CA ILE A 509 -8.92 25.12 13.16
C ILE A 509 -9.33 24.78 11.72
N TYR A 510 -8.90 23.61 11.24
CA TYR A 510 -9.23 23.04 9.94
C TYR A 510 -10.10 21.81 10.11
N ARG A 511 -11.03 21.61 9.18
CA ARG A 511 -11.87 20.42 9.13
C ARG A 511 -11.18 19.38 8.24
N VAL A 512 -10.50 18.42 8.86
CA VAL A 512 -9.66 17.42 8.21
C VAL A 512 -10.43 16.11 8.13
N ALA A 513 -10.64 15.58 6.93
CA ALA A 513 -11.23 14.24 6.74
C ALA A 513 -10.12 13.19 6.69
N THR A 514 -10.13 12.21 7.59
CA THR A 514 -9.09 11.18 7.65
C THR A 514 -9.56 9.92 8.39
N LYS A 515 -8.79 8.83 8.30
CA LYS A 515 -9.04 7.58 9.01
C LYS A 515 -8.59 7.72 10.46
N ILE A 516 -9.47 7.46 11.41
CA ILE A 516 -9.22 7.79 12.83
C ILE A 516 -8.10 6.92 13.48
N SER A 517 -7.75 5.77 12.90
CA SER A 517 -6.55 5.01 13.29
C SER A 517 -5.26 5.78 13.04
N ASP A 518 -5.21 6.59 11.99
CA ASP A 518 -3.97 7.17 11.46
C ASP A 518 -3.47 8.31 12.36
N LEU A 519 -4.42 8.92 13.08
CA LEU A 519 -4.18 9.89 14.15
C LEU A 519 -3.69 9.25 15.46
N THR A 520 -3.67 7.91 15.59
CA THR A 520 -3.43 7.22 16.86
C THR A 520 -2.50 5.99 16.79
N ASN A 521 -2.18 5.50 15.60
CA ASN A 521 -1.40 4.28 15.35
C ASN A 521 0.06 4.36 15.86
N GLY A 522 0.66 5.55 15.81
CA GLY A 522 2.04 5.86 16.20
C GLY A 522 2.96 6.38 15.08
N GLN A 523 2.52 6.37 13.81
CA GLN A 523 3.33 6.80 12.67
C GLN A 523 3.54 8.33 12.62
N SER A 524 2.58 9.10 13.15
CA SER A 524 2.75 10.53 13.45
C SER A 524 2.73 10.74 14.96
N PRO A 525 3.87 10.99 15.62
CA PRO A 525 3.92 11.27 17.06
C PRO A 525 3.07 12.49 17.48
N PRO A 526 3.05 13.65 16.77
CA PRO A 526 2.23 14.80 17.15
C PRO A 526 0.73 14.49 17.24
N TRP A 527 0.14 13.86 16.21
CA TRP A 527 -1.26 13.41 16.28
C TRP A 527 -1.48 12.38 17.37
N THR A 528 -0.56 11.41 17.47
CA THR A 528 -0.68 10.28 18.40
C THR A 528 -0.67 10.74 19.85
N GLU A 529 0.16 11.71 20.21
CA GLU A 529 0.18 12.31 21.56
C GLU A 529 -1.05 13.20 21.79
N TYR A 530 -1.40 14.06 20.83
CA TYR A 530 -2.53 14.98 20.95
C TYR A 530 -3.87 14.25 21.12
N TYR A 531 -4.22 13.32 20.22
CA TYR A 531 -5.51 12.63 20.26
C TYR A 531 -5.58 11.51 21.32
N LYS A 532 -4.45 11.08 21.91
CA LYS A 532 -4.45 10.25 23.14
C LYS A 532 -4.62 11.09 24.41
N ALA A 533 -4.19 12.35 24.40
CA ALA A 533 -4.52 13.31 25.46
C ALA A 533 -5.96 13.83 25.35
N HIS A 534 -6.50 13.92 24.13
CA HIS A 534 -7.80 14.48 23.80
C HIS A 534 -8.73 13.50 23.03
N PRO A 535 -9.04 12.31 23.56
CA PRO A 535 -9.95 11.36 22.92
C PRO A 535 -11.38 11.90 22.75
N GLU A 536 -11.77 12.92 23.51
CA GLU A 536 -13.04 13.64 23.37
C GLU A 536 -13.17 14.47 22.09
N LEU A 537 -12.06 14.74 21.40
CA LEU A 537 -12.04 15.43 20.09
C LEU A 537 -12.17 14.45 18.92
N LEU A 538 -12.14 13.14 19.17
CA LEU A 538 -12.33 12.14 18.13
C LEU A 538 -13.83 11.89 17.88
N PRO A 539 -14.29 11.89 16.61
CA PRO A 539 -15.69 11.66 16.28
C PRO A 539 -16.12 10.22 16.63
N PRO A 540 -17.40 10.01 17.02
CA PRO A 540 -17.91 8.67 17.29
C PRO A 540 -17.99 7.85 16.00
N LYS A 541 -17.85 6.51 16.12
CA LYS A 541 -17.86 5.59 14.96
C LYS A 541 -19.13 5.65 14.08
N GLY A 542 -20.23 6.21 14.58
CA GLY A 542 -21.45 6.46 13.80
C GLY A 542 -21.37 7.64 12.83
N ASN A 543 -20.32 8.46 12.89
CA ASN A 543 -20.06 9.56 11.96
C ASN A 543 -19.09 9.16 10.83
N TYR A 544 -18.67 7.88 10.80
CA TYR A 544 -17.65 7.42 9.86
C TYR A 544 -18.29 7.10 8.51
N VAL A 545 -17.62 7.53 7.45
CA VAL A 545 -18.05 7.43 6.05
C VAL A 545 -17.14 6.43 5.34
N ASN A 546 -17.73 5.49 4.59
CA ASN A 546 -16.97 4.54 3.77
C ASN A 546 -16.45 5.22 2.50
N ILE A 547 -15.15 5.03 2.19
CA ILE A 547 -14.50 5.73 1.07
C ILE A 547 -15.12 5.34 -0.27
N GLN A 548 -15.30 4.04 -0.53
CA GLN A 548 -15.83 3.57 -1.80
C GLN A 548 -17.29 4.01 -2.01
N ALA A 549 -18.15 3.85 -1.00
CA ALA A 549 -19.55 4.25 -1.10
C ALA A 549 -19.71 5.77 -1.31
N GLU A 550 -18.97 6.61 -0.58
CA GLU A 550 -18.95 8.07 -0.77
C GLU A 550 -18.51 8.45 -2.19
N LEU A 551 -17.47 7.79 -2.73
CA LEU A 551 -17.01 8.04 -4.09
C LEU A 551 -17.98 7.51 -5.15
N MET A 552 -18.62 6.36 -4.95
CA MET A 552 -19.63 5.83 -5.86
C MET A 552 -20.87 6.71 -5.90
N SER A 553 -21.40 7.16 -4.74
CA SER A 553 -22.46 8.18 -4.70
C SER A 553 -22.05 9.50 -5.37
N TYR A 554 -20.77 9.90 -5.26
CA TYR A 554 -20.25 11.07 -5.95
C TYR A 554 -20.26 10.91 -7.48
N PHE A 555 -19.71 9.82 -8.00
CA PHE A 555 -19.69 9.57 -9.44
C PHE A 555 -21.11 9.43 -9.97
N ALA A 556 -21.97 8.68 -9.29
CA ALA A 556 -23.37 8.51 -9.63
C ALA A 556 -24.12 9.83 -9.74
N GLY A 557 -24.02 10.71 -8.73
CA GLY A 557 -24.68 12.02 -8.76
C GLY A 557 -24.17 12.96 -9.86
N ASN A 558 -22.89 12.86 -10.23
CA ASN A 558 -22.33 13.60 -11.37
C ASN A 558 -22.79 13.00 -12.72
N LEU A 559 -22.97 11.68 -12.80
CA LEU A 559 -23.40 10.99 -14.02
C LEU A 559 -24.91 11.15 -14.27
N TRP A 560 -25.74 11.06 -13.24
CA TRP A 560 -27.17 11.40 -13.34
C TRP A 560 -27.36 12.85 -13.81
N GLN A 561 -26.56 13.80 -13.31
CA GLN A 561 -26.62 15.17 -13.82
C GLN A 561 -26.19 15.26 -15.30
N ARG A 562 -25.20 14.48 -15.77
CA ARG A 562 -24.86 14.45 -17.21
C ARG A 562 -25.99 13.89 -18.07
N ILE A 563 -26.59 12.77 -17.66
CA ILE A 563 -27.78 12.19 -18.32
C ILE A 563 -28.88 13.27 -18.39
N TRP A 564 -29.15 13.94 -17.27
CA TRP A 564 -30.15 15.00 -17.15
C TRP A 564 -29.91 16.18 -18.10
N ASP A 565 -28.67 16.68 -18.14
CA ASP A 565 -28.28 17.83 -18.96
C ASP A 565 -28.32 17.45 -20.45
N SER A 566 -27.82 16.28 -20.84
CA SER A 566 -27.85 15.78 -22.24
C SER A 566 -29.26 15.45 -22.74
N LEU A 567 -30.17 15.02 -21.86
CA LEU A 567 -31.61 14.94 -22.19
C LEU A 567 -32.20 16.33 -22.43
N GLY A 568 -31.74 17.35 -21.70
CA GLY A 568 -32.13 18.74 -21.94
C GLY A 568 -31.73 19.21 -23.33
N GLU A 569 -30.47 18.96 -23.72
CA GLU A 569 -29.95 19.31 -25.05
C GLU A 569 -30.72 18.59 -26.17
N LYS A 570 -30.99 17.27 -26.05
CA LYS A 570 -31.80 16.52 -27.03
C LYS A 570 -33.23 17.08 -27.15
N LEU A 571 -33.90 17.33 -26.03
CA LEU A 571 -35.29 17.81 -26.03
C LEU A 571 -35.42 19.25 -26.52
N ASP A 572 -34.40 20.10 -26.33
CA ASP A 572 -34.35 21.45 -26.91
C ASP A 572 -34.04 21.42 -28.43
N GLU A 573 -33.32 20.41 -28.95
CA GLU A 573 -33.11 20.21 -30.39
C GLU A 573 -34.37 19.69 -31.11
N ASP A 574 -35.15 18.78 -30.49
CA ASP A 574 -36.40 18.24 -31.04
C ASP A 574 -37.63 19.17 -30.84
N CYS A 575 -37.49 20.25 -30.06
CA CYS A 575 -38.59 21.19 -29.78
C CYS A 575 -38.98 22.08 -30.97
N ASP A 576 -40.04 21.68 -31.68
CA ASP A 576 -40.68 22.48 -32.72
C ASP A 576 -41.12 23.85 -32.16
N ALA A 577 -40.67 24.95 -32.77
CA ALA A 577 -40.75 26.29 -32.16
C ALA A 577 -42.19 26.80 -31.92
N GLU A 578 -43.19 26.29 -32.65
CA GLU A 578 -44.61 26.56 -32.39
C GLU A 578 -45.12 25.89 -31.11
N MET A 579 -44.55 24.75 -30.69
CA MET A 579 -44.95 24.04 -29.47
C MET A 579 -44.46 24.74 -28.21
N TYR A 580 -43.23 25.29 -28.25
CA TYR A 580 -42.63 26.03 -27.12
C TYR A 580 -43.39 27.33 -26.82
N GLU A 581 -43.68 28.15 -27.84
CA GLU A 581 -44.51 29.36 -27.66
C GLU A 581 -45.94 29.03 -27.21
N LYS A 582 -46.46 27.84 -27.54
CA LYS A 582 -47.81 27.42 -27.12
C LYS A 582 -47.88 27.02 -25.64
N LYS A 583 -46.96 26.18 -25.13
CA LYS A 583 -46.87 25.87 -23.68
C LYS A 583 -46.75 27.16 -22.85
N LYS A 584 -45.91 28.09 -23.32
CA LYS A 584 -45.65 29.41 -22.71
C LYS A 584 -46.83 30.40 -22.78
N MET A 585 -47.83 30.16 -23.62
CA MET A 585 -49.11 30.89 -23.59
C MET A 585 -50.16 30.24 -22.68
N GLU A 586 -50.04 28.94 -22.39
CA GLU A 586 -50.99 28.19 -21.57
C GLU A 586 -50.64 28.25 -20.07
N ASP A 587 -49.36 28.35 -19.70
CA ASP A 587 -48.90 28.68 -18.33
C ASP A 587 -47.80 29.77 -18.31
N PRO A 588 -48.12 31.02 -17.92
CA PRO A 588 -47.15 32.11 -17.77
C PRO A 588 -46.25 32.06 -16.52
N GLU A 589 -46.53 31.21 -15.53
CA GLU A 589 -45.68 31.02 -14.34
C GLU A 589 -44.77 29.79 -14.46
N CYS A 590 -44.79 29.10 -15.61
CA CYS A 590 -43.92 27.97 -15.92
C CYS A 590 -42.46 28.41 -16.20
N GLU A 591 -41.72 28.80 -15.15
CA GLU A 591 -40.24 28.87 -15.16
C GLU A 591 -39.58 27.47 -15.09
N SER A 592 -40.36 26.38 -15.13
CA SER A 592 -39.87 25.01 -15.11
C SER A 592 -39.33 24.57 -16.47
N VAL A 593 -38.06 24.88 -16.76
CA VAL A 593 -37.28 24.40 -17.93
C VAL A 593 -36.91 22.90 -17.79
N CYS A 594 -37.79 22.12 -17.16
CA CYS A 594 -37.42 20.88 -16.49
C CYS A 594 -38.06 19.62 -17.08
N ASN A 595 -39.23 19.74 -17.74
CA ASN A 595 -39.81 18.72 -18.62
C ASN A 595 -39.75 17.27 -18.06
N ALA A 596 -40.07 17.06 -16.78
CA ALA A 596 -39.85 15.78 -16.09
C ALA A 596 -40.55 14.59 -16.77
N GLU A 597 -41.83 14.74 -17.15
CA GLU A 597 -42.60 13.74 -17.91
C GLU A 597 -41.86 13.32 -19.19
N LEU A 598 -41.43 14.30 -20.00
CA LEU A 598 -40.79 14.08 -21.30
C LEU A 598 -39.35 13.53 -21.16
N ARG A 599 -38.66 13.84 -20.05
CA ARG A 599 -37.37 13.20 -19.71
C ARG A 599 -37.56 11.73 -19.34
N LEU A 600 -38.64 11.38 -18.64
CA LEU A 600 -38.99 9.97 -18.38
C LEU A 600 -39.36 9.27 -19.69
N GLU A 601 -40.25 9.83 -20.52
CA GLU A 601 -40.62 9.31 -21.86
C GLU A 601 -39.43 9.15 -22.85
N THR A 602 -38.24 9.66 -22.49
CA THR A 602 -36.99 9.54 -23.29
C THR A 602 -35.99 8.53 -22.69
N LEU A 603 -36.16 8.13 -21.42
CA LEU A 603 -35.34 7.12 -20.74
C LEU A 603 -36.07 5.77 -20.62
N ASP A 604 -37.37 5.80 -20.32
CA ASP A 604 -38.30 4.66 -20.34
C ASP A 604 -38.46 4.16 -21.79
N ALA A 605 -37.72 3.10 -22.11
CA ALA A 605 -37.59 2.53 -23.45
C ALA A 605 -38.56 1.36 -23.70
N ASP A 606 -39.08 0.76 -22.63
CA ASP A 606 -40.00 -0.36 -22.60
C ASP A 606 -41.48 0.10 -22.48
N GLY A 607 -41.72 1.23 -21.79
CA GLY A 607 -42.98 1.95 -21.70
C GLY A 607 -43.83 1.61 -20.47
N ASP A 608 -43.23 1.14 -19.37
CA ASP A 608 -43.96 0.77 -18.14
C ASP A 608 -44.18 1.93 -17.16
N GLY A 609 -43.42 3.03 -17.31
CA GLY A 609 -43.50 4.25 -16.49
C GLY A 609 -42.46 4.36 -15.36
N ILE A 610 -41.50 3.43 -15.28
CA ILE A 610 -40.39 3.40 -14.31
C ILE A 610 -39.07 3.29 -15.07
N ILE A 611 -38.04 4.04 -14.67
CA ILE A 611 -36.72 3.95 -15.31
C ILE A 611 -35.90 2.83 -14.66
N SER A 612 -35.51 1.81 -15.43
CA SER A 612 -34.82 0.62 -14.92
C SER A 612 -33.30 0.81 -14.75
N VAL A 613 -32.63 -0.08 -14.00
CA VAL A 613 -31.16 -0.11 -13.87
C VAL A 613 -30.49 -0.38 -15.24
N GLU A 614 -31.08 -1.23 -16.07
CA GLU A 614 -30.64 -1.48 -17.43
C GLU A 614 -30.78 -0.25 -18.35
N GLU A 615 -31.86 0.52 -18.21
CA GLU A 615 -32.05 1.78 -18.96
C GLU A 615 -31.07 2.87 -18.51
N ILE A 616 -30.77 2.94 -17.20
CA ILE A 616 -29.68 3.75 -16.67
C ILE A 616 -28.33 3.30 -17.25
N GLN A 617 -28.07 1.99 -17.37
CA GLN A 617 -26.83 1.47 -17.95
C GLN A 617 -26.66 1.86 -19.43
N ASP A 618 -27.72 1.75 -20.23
CA ASP A 618 -27.69 2.20 -21.63
C ASP A 618 -27.53 3.73 -21.71
N ALA A 619 -28.22 4.49 -20.86
CA ALA A 619 -28.09 5.96 -20.74
C ALA A 619 -26.66 6.42 -20.36
N LEU A 620 -25.92 5.65 -19.56
CA LEU A 620 -24.52 5.96 -19.23
C LEU A 620 -23.62 5.95 -20.47
N SER A 621 -23.89 5.08 -21.45
CA SER A 621 -23.15 5.08 -22.72
C SER A 621 -23.71 6.10 -23.71
N ASP A 622 -25.02 6.09 -23.97
CA ASP A 622 -25.69 6.84 -25.04
C ASP A 622 -25.97 8.33 -24.72
N LEU A 623 -25.92 8.72 -23.43
CA LEU A 623 -26.13 10.09 -22.97
C LEU A 623 -24.92 10.64 -22.22
N ALA A 624 -24.43 9.96 -21.18
CA ALA A 624 -23.31 10.47 -20.38
C ALA A 624 -21.94 10.35 -21.09
N GLY A 625 -21.85 9.58 -22.17
CA GLY A 625 -20.65 9.47 -23.02
C GLY A 625 -19.44 8.87 -22.29
N ILE A 626 -19.69 7.91 -21.41
CA ILE A 626 -18.67 7.17 -20.67
C ILE A 626 -18.57 5.71 -21.15
N SER A 627 -17.44 5.07 -20.86
CA SER A 627 -17.29 3.63 -21.05
C SER A 627 -17.99 2.86 -19.92
N VAL A 628 -18.84 1.88 -20.27
CA VAL A 628 -19.46 0.92 -19.36
C VAL A 628 -19.48 -0.47 -20.01
N ASP A 629 -19.43 -1.54 -19.22
CA ASP A 629 -19.57 -2.91 -19.73
C ASP A 629 -20.96 -3.46 -19.40
N PRO A 630 -21.74 -4.00 -20.36
CA PRO A 630 -23.12 -4.44 -20.11
C PRO A 630 -23.23 -5.70 -19.21
N ARG A 631 -22.11 -6.24 -18.73
CA ARG A 631 -22.07 -7.30 -17.70
C ARG A 631 -21.97 -6.75 -16.27
N GLU A 632 -21.71 -5.45 -16.11
CA GLU A 632 -21.40 -4.82 -14.83
C GLU A 632 -22.32 -3.63 -14.56
N LEU A 633 -23.25 -3.82 -13.62
CA LEU A 633 -24.32 -2.87 -13.34
C LEU A 633 -24.08 -2.01 -12.09
N THR A 634 -23.03 -2.25 -11.29
CA THR A 634 -22.80 -1.55 -10.02
C THR A 634 -22.85 -0.02 -10.17
N LEU A 635 -22.32 0.53 -11.27
CA LEU A 635 -22.38 1.97 -11.52
C LEU A 635 -23.80 2.46 -11.83
N ALA A 636 -24.59 1.69 -12.59
CA ALA A 636 -25.98 1.99 -12.87
C ALA A 636 -26.88 1.81 -11.64
N GLU A 637 -26.62 0.81 -10.79
CA GLU A 637 -27.31 0.62 -9.50
C GLU A 637 -27.16 1.85 -8.61
N PHE A 638 -25.93 2.38 -8.46
CA PHE A 638 -25.68 3.62 -7.70
C PHE A 638 -26.30 4.87 -8.37
N VAL A 639 -26.37 4.93 -9.70
CA VAL A 639 -27.02 6.04 -10.43
C VAL A 639 -28.55 5.98 -10.27
N HIS A 640 -29.14 4.78 -10.30
CA HIS A 640 -30.55 4.54 -10.02
C HIS A 640 -30.91 4.86 -8.56
N GLU A 641 -30.11 4.42 -7.57
CA GLU A 641 -30.30 4.79 -6.15
C GLU A 641 -30.16 6.31 -5.93
N PHE A 642 -29.33 7.01 -6.72
CA PHE A 642 -29.26 8.47 -6.69
C PHE A 642 -30.46 9.16 -7.39
N ALA A 643 -31.05 8.51 -8.40
CA ALA A 643 -32.20 9.02 -9.13
C ALA A 643 -33.53 8.79 -8.38
N ASP A 644 -33.63 7.72 -7.56
CA ASP A 644 -34.76 7.42 -6.65
C ASP A 644 -34.78 8.37 -5.45
N ALA A 645 -35.15 9.63 -5.72
CA ALA A 645 -35.19 10.70 -4.73
C ALA A 645 -36.30 10.53 -3.67
N THR A 646 -37.28 9.64 -3.91
CA THR A 646 -38.30 9.23 -2.93
C THR A 646 -37.81 8.09 -2.00
N GLY A 647 -36.84 7.29 -2.44
CA GLY A 647 -36.40 6.08 -1.74
C GLY A 647 -37.43 4.95 -1.82
N SER A 648 -38.12 4.84 -2.95
CA SER A 648 -39.21 3.88 -3.20
C SER A 648 -38.70 2.52 -3.69
N GLY A 649 -37.54 2.48 -4.34
CA GLY A 649 -37.01 1.36 -5.12
C GLY A 649 -37.31 1.43 -6.63
N GLU A 650 -38.05 2.45 -7.09
CA GLU A 650 -38.50 2.65 -8.48
C GLU A 650 -38.23 4.12 -8.88
N VAL A 651 -37.57 4.39 -10.01
CA VAL A 651 -37.31 5.78 -10.46
C VAL A 651 -38.50 6.28 -11.29
N THR A 652 -39.27 7.23 -10.76
CA THR A 652 -40.52 7.70 -11.35
C THR A 652 -40.52 9.20 -11.66
N VAL A 653 -41.58 9.70 -12.32
CA VAL A 653 -41.74 11.13 -12.60
C VAL A 653 -41.75 12.00 -11.34
N GLU A 654 -42.15 11.48 -10.16
CA GLU A 654 -42.09 12.23 -8.90
C GLU A 654 -40.63 12.47 -8.46
N ASP A 655 -39.75 11.51 -8.71
CA ASP A 655 -38.31 11.61 -8.42
C ASP A 655 -37.61 12.61 -9.35
N LEU A 656 -37.94 12.57 -10.64
CA LEU A 656 -37.50 13.57 -11.62
C LEU A 656 -38.00 14.98 -11.24
N GLU A 657 -39.23 15.12 -10.73
CA GLU A 657 -39.74 16.37 -10.17
C GLU A 657 -39.00 16.84 -8.90
N ILE A 658 -38.59 15.92 -8.01
CA ILE A 658 -37.77 16.25 -6.83
C ILE A 658 -36.42 16.80 -7.31
N PHE A 659 -35.75 16.10 -8.23
CA PHE A 659 -34.45 16.51 -8.77
C PHE A 659 -34.53 17.88 -9.48
N CYS A 660 -35.62 18.14 -10.23
CA CYS A 660 -35.93 19.45 -10.79
C CYS A 660 -35.92 20.59 -9.75
N ARG A 661 -36.58 20.37 -8.60
CA ARG A 661 -36.63 21.35 -7.51
C ARG A 661 -35.25 21.55 -6.88
N GLU A 662 -34.50 20.46 -6.66
CA GLU A 662 -33.14 20.52 -6.13
C GLU A 662 -32.16 21.26 -7.05
N LEU A 663 -32.21 21.04 -8.37
CA LEU A 663 -31.36 21.73 -9.34
C LEU A 663 -31.54 23.24 -9.28
N GLY A 664 -32.79 23.72 -9.19
CA GLY A 664 -33.10 25.15 -9.03
C GLY A 664 -32.44 25.75 -7.79
N GLU A 665 -32.54 25.06 -6.64
CA GLU A 665 -31.86 25.50 -5.42
C GLU A 665 -30.32 25.42 -5.52
N ARG A 666 -29.77 24.35 -6.12
CA ARG A 666 -28.32 24.18 -6.34
C ARG A 666 -27.77 25.33 -7.20
N TYR A 667 -28.50 25.71 -8.25
CA TYR A 667 -28.12 26.80 -9.16
C TYR A 667 -28.13 28.19 -8.49
N GLU A 668 -29.12 28.49 -7.63
CA GLU A 668 -29.09 29.72 -6.84
C GLU A 668 -27.99 29.71 -5.76
N ARG A 669 -27.74 28.55 -5.11
CA ARG A 669 -26.59 28.37 -4.21
C ARG A 669 -25.26 28.64 -4.94
N GLU A 670 -25.12 28.18 -6.18
CA GLU A 670 -23.95 28.40 -7.05
C GLU A 670 -23.80 29.87 -7.51
N LYS A 671 -24.89 30.55 -7.91
CA LYS A 671 -24.89 32.00 -8.18
C LYS A 671 -24.40 32.80 -6.98
N ILE A 672 -24.92 32.50 -5.79
CA ILE A 672 -24.50 33.14 -4.53
C ILE A 672 -23.02 32.84 -4.24
N ARG A 673 -22.56 31.60 -4.45
CA ARG A 673 -21.15 31.18 -4.31
C ARG A 673 -20.22 31.94 -5.25
N GLN A 674 -20.57 32.10 -6.53
CA GLN A 674 -19.80 32.91 -7.49
C GLN A 674 -19.78 34.40 -7.10
N PHE A 675 -20.93 34.96 -6.69
CA PHE A 675 -21.03 36.35 -6.24
C PHE A 675 -20.16 36.64 -5.00
N LEU A 676 -20.14 35.73 -4.03
CA LEU A 676 -19.28 35.84 -2.83
C LEU A 676 -17.79 35.67 -3.17
N SER A 677 -17.45 34.72 -4.05
CA SER A 677 -16.07 34.53 -4.54
C SER A 677 -15.55 35.79 -5.25
N ASN A 678 -16.35 36.36 -6.16
CA ASN A 678 -16.02 37.59 -6.88
C ASN A 678 -15.93 38.82 -5.95
N ARG A 679 -16.64 38.83 -4.81
CA ARG A 679 -16.42 39.84 -3.76
C ARG A 679 -15.11 39.63 -3.00
N SER A 680 -14.70 38.38 -2.75
CA SER A 680 -13.42 38.08 -2.10
C SER A 680 -12.22 38.49 -2.96
N SER A 681 -12.27 38.26 -4.28
CA SER A 681 -11.21 38.69 -5.20
C SER A 681 -11.20 40.22 -5.40
N ALA A 682 -12.39 40.86 -5.48
CA ALA A 682 -12.49 42.32 -5.53
C ALA A 682 -11.97 43.00 -4.25
N ALA A 683 -12.20 42.41 -3.07
CA ALA A 683 -11.69 42.94 -1.80
C ALA A 683 -10.15 42.90 -1.75
N ASN A 684 -9.52 41.83 -2.24
CA ASN A 684 -8.06 41.73 -2.30
C ASN A 684 -7.46 42.73 -3.30
N ASN A 685 -8.12 42.97 -4.45
CA ASN A 685 -7.67 43.98 -5.42
C ASN A 685 -7.94 45.44 -4.99
N ALA A 686 -8.80 45.67 -4.01
CA ALA A 686 -9.11 47.01 -3.50
C ALA A 686 -8.11 47.53 -2.43
N GLY A 687 -7.11 46.72 -2.05
CA GLY A 687 -6.16 47.04 -0.99
C GLY A 687 -5.17 48.18 -1.28
N ASP A 688 -5.04 48.63 -2.54
CA ASP A 688 -4.01 49.59 -2.97
C ASP A 688 -4.58 50.84 -3.69
N SER A 689 -5.47 51.57 -3.01
CA SER A 689 -5.71 53.00 -3.28
C SER A 689 -6.26 53.72 -2.04
N THR A 690 -5.96 55.02 -1.88
CA THR A 690 -6.21 55.75 -0.63
C THR A 690 -7.30 56.82 -0.72
N ASN A 691 -8.05 56.97 0.38
CA ASN A 691 -8.83 58.13 0.80
C ASN A 691 -9.85 58.74 -0.19
N ALA A 692 -11.13 58.39 0.01
CA ALA A 692 -12.25 59.31 -0.20
C ALA A 692 -13.30 59.13 0.92
N THR A 693 -13.88 60.24 1.38
CA THR A 693 -14.80 60.28 2.54
C THR A 693 -16.25 60.57 2.06
N VAL A 694 -17.23 60.33 2.95
CA VAL A 694 -18.60 60.92 2.99
C VAL A 694 -19.79 60.03 2.50
N VAL A 695 -20.52 59.55 3.52
CA VAL A 695 -21.99 59.31 3.61
C VAL A 695 -22.61 58.08 2.94
N ALA A 696 -23.49 57.45 3.73
CA ALA A 696 -24.29 56.28 3.40
C ALA A 696 -25.61 56.62 2.68
N LYS A 697 -26.15 55.63 1.97
CA LYS A 697 -27.58 55.34 1.96
C LYS A 697 -27.84 53.84 1.78
#